data_AF-A0A139Q784-F1
#
_entry.id   AF-A0A139Q784-F1
#
_cell.length_a   1.000
_cell.length_b   1.000
_cell.length_c   1.000
_cell.angle_alpha   90.00
_cell.angle_beta   90.00
_cell.angle_gamma   90.00
#
_symmetry.space_group_name_H-M   'P 1'
#
loop_
_entity.id
_entity.type
_entity.pdbx_description
1 polymer ?
#
loop_
_entity_poly.entity_id
_entity_poly.type
_entity_poly.pdbx_seq_one_letter_code
_entity_poly.pdbx_strand_id
1 'polypeptide(L)'
;MSNFKEKLPLFQSNDVQISNVVNAVWSIANTLRGAYRADKYRDVIIPMFVLTRLEAALLPTKDEVVALYKSNPNTPEKVLENKSGYKYYNTSSFTLENLQNDPNAIEENFIAYLDGYSCRVKDIIENLKFKEQVRTLAQSGRLFTVIKKFSQIDLSPSSVDSMVMGYMFEDIIRRFSENEEAGSHYTPREVIALMVNLLLIEADEELFVDKKELKILDMAAGTGGMLATAKSYIRKLDTGATVRLFGQEVLPETFGIGQADMLIRQEDSDYFVKTDTLKDPDPFPDKKMSFVIANPPFGQSWGGKDADDGVEDAVKRDHKLFESTKGQKGRFVATPGTGDAQLLFHLHGLAKLEENGRAAIISNGSPLFSGGTSSGESQIRRYILENDLLEAIIALPGQFFYNTGIGIYIWIYNKNKSPERQNKVQFIDATEEFVPLRKSLGQKRRELSQDNIRQILQWYDDFTENDHVKIFDKEEFLYREYTVMQPLQRRGYITKETIEKAKSVPFLAKLFDEYQYQELLEMEPRSAKDEKKLQDFEAGKAKQEAILNALGGGITEDSFPNFESFVQVIKDLLGDIKVTPANINALALAMSEMDKTAEVIRTKKKDKPNEVAGGIVYDKTAKDSEIVKLTEDVEDYFAREVYPHVPDAHYWFDEEKGYGAEIPFTRYFYHYQAPESAEKLLSEFYDLEAELQTLLEELKHD
;
A
#
# COMPACT_ATOMS: atom_id res chain seq x y z
N MET A 1 -9.05 -15.22 33.14
CA MET A 1 -9.47 -14.56 31.90
C MET A 1 -10.59 -13.58 32.24
N SER A 2 -10.40 -12.30 31.92
CA SER A 2 -11.43 -11.27 32.15
C SER A 2 -12.69 -11.61 31.35
N ASN A 3 -13.86 -11.49 31.97
CA ASN A 3 -15.20 -11.67 31.37
C ASN A 3 -15.45 -10.76 30.14
N PHE A 4 -14.52 -9.84 29.83
CA PHE A 4 -14.54 -8.97 28.66
C PHE A 4 -14.17 -9.70 27.36
N LYS A 5 -13.14 -10.56 27.37
CA LYS A 5 -12.65 -11.26 26.16
C LYS A 5 -13.71 -12.23 25.59
N GLU A 6 -14.45 -12.91 26.46
CA GLU A 6 -15.53 -13.83 26.09
C GLU A 6 -16.75 -13.11 25.46
N LYS A 7 -16.86 -11.78 25.61
CA LYS A 7 -17.97 -10.97 25.08
C LYS A 7 -17.68 -10.35 23.72
N LEU A 8 -16.47 -10.54 23.17
CA LEU A 8 -16.11 -9.97 21.88
C LEU A 8 -17.10 -10.43 20.79
N PRO A 9 -17.77 -9.49 20.10
CA PRO A 9 -18.71 -9.85 19.07
C PRO A 9 -17.97 -10.49 17.91
N LEU A 10 -18.33 -11.73 17.62
CA LEU A 10 -17.84 -12.42 16.43
C LEU A 10 -18.59 -11.93 15.19
N PHE A 11 -17.96 -12.15 14.03
CA PHE A 11 -18.55 -11.80 12.73
C PHE A 11 -19.94 -12.41 12.58
N GLN A 12 -20.99 -11.59 12.62
CA GLN A 12 -22.34 -12.04 12.35
C GLN A 12 -22.60 -11.88 10.85
N SER A 13 -22.85 -13.00 10.16
CA SER A 13 -23.50 -12.96 8.85
C SER A 13 -24.84 -12.24 9.02
N ASN A 14 -25.12 -11.23 8.20
CA ASN A 14 -26.36 -10.47 8.32
C ASN A 14 -27.55 -11.37 7.97
N ASP A 15 -28.20 -11.95 8.99
CA ASP A 15 -29.49 -12.65 8.88
C ASP A 15 -30.69 -11.69 8.82
N VAL A 16 -30.44 -10.37 8.84
CA VAL A 16 -31.49 -9.36 8.68
C VAL A 16 -32.07 -9.48 7.28
N GLN A 17 -33.40 -9.62 7.17
CA GLN A 17 -34.14 -9.63 5.89
C GLN A 17 -34.09 -8.25 5.19
N ILE A 18 -32.90 -7.79 4.83
CA ILE A 18 -32.66 -6.59 4.03
C ILE A 18 -32.94 -6.82 2.53
N SER A 19 -33.15 -8.08 2.14
CA SER A 19 -33.24 -8.51 0.74
C SER A 19 -34.33 -7.79 -0.04
N ASN A 20 -35.50 -7.56 0.55
CA ASN A 20 -36.65 -7.04 -0.20
C ASN A 20 -36.44 -5.60 -0.67
N VAL A 21 -35.95 -4.73 0.21
CA VAL A 21 -35.68 -3.34 -0.16
C VAL A 21 -34.46 -3.24 -1.07
N VAL A 22 -33.39 -3.98 -0.79
CA VAL A 22 -32.20 -3.99 -1.66
C VAL A 22 -32.55 -4.52 -3.06
N ASN A 23 -33.40 -5.55 -3.17
CA ASN A 23 -33.89 -6.05 -4.45
C ASN A 23 -34.79 -5.02 -5.16
N ALA A 24 -35.61 -4.28 -4.43
CA ALA A 24 -36.40 -3.18 -5.00
C ALA A 24 -35.49 -2.09 -5.58
N VAL A 25 -34.46 -1.66 -4.84
CA VAL A 25 -33.45 -0.70 -5.30
C VAL A 25 -32.75 -1.20 -6.57
N TRP A 26 -32.39 -2.49 -6.62
CA TRP A 26 -31.82 -3.09 -7.84
C TRP A 26 -32.78 -3.13 -9.03
N SER A 27 -34.07 -3.36 -8.77
CA SER A 27 -35.09 -3.23 -9.82
C SER A 27 -35.17 -1.80 -10.35
N ILE A 28 -34.88 -0.77 -9.54
CA ILE A 28 -34.82 0.62 -10.01
C ILE A 28 -33.57 0.83 -10.87
N ALA A 29 -32.42 0.30 -10.46
CA ALA A 29 -31.18 0.38 -11.26
C ALA A 29 -31.36 -0.15 -12.70
N ASN A 30 -32.14 -1.23 -12.87
CA ASN A 30 -32.46 -1.77 -14.19
C ASN A 30 -33.23 -0.79 -15.10
N THR A 31 -33.94 0.20 -14.53
CA THR A 31 -34.64 1.24 -15.31
C THR A 31 -33.69 2.23 -15.98
N LEU A 32 -32.43 2.30 -15.52
CA LEU A 32 -31.38 3.17 -16.05
C LEU A 32 -30.74 2.61 -17.33
N ARG A 33 -31.04 1.35 -17.69
CA ARG A 33 -30.51 0.70 -18.88
C ARG A 33 -30.80 1.53 -20.14
N GLY A 34 -29.76 1.71 -20.96
CA GLY A 34 -29.81 2.47 -22.21
C GLY A 34 -29.56 3.97 -22.07
N ALA A 35 -29.71 4.55 -20.86
CA ALA A 35 -29.26 5.92 -20.59
C ALA A 35 -27.87 5.96 -19.95
N TYR A 36 -27.54 4.92 -19.18
CA TYR A 36 -26.27 4.79 -18.48
C TYR A 36 -25.58 3.47 -18.83
N ARG A 37 -24.25 3.47 -18.76
CA ARG A 37 -23.48 2.22 -18.63
C ARG A 37 -23.69 1.64 -17.21
N ALA A 38 -23.54 0.32 -17.07
CA ALA A 38 -23.83 -0.38 -15.82
C ALA A 38 -23.00 0.13 -14.63
N ASP A 39 -21.74 0.50 -14.86
CA ASP A 39 -20.82 1.10 -13.87
C ASP A 39 -21.29 2.47 -13.36
N LYS A 40 -22.15 3.17 -14.11
CA LYS A 40 -22.69 4.49 -13.78
C LYS A 40 -24.06 4.46 -13.11
N TYR A 41 -24.62 3.28 -12.85
CA TYR A 41 -25.89 3.20 -12.13
C TYR A 41 -25.77 3.69 -10.68
N ARG A 42 -24.59 3.52 -10.06
CA ARG A 42 -24.33 3.96 -8.69
C ARG A 42 -24.51 5.47 -8.51
N ASP A 43 -24.09 6.27 -9.50
CA ASP A 43 -24.15 7.73 -9.52
C ASP A 43 -25.60 8.24 -9.38
N VAL A 44 -26.60 7.43 -9.73
CA VAL A 44 -28.02 7.72 -9.57
C VAL A 44 -28.61 7.05 -8.33
N ILE A 45 -28.30 5.77 -8.14
CA ILE A 45 -28.97 4.93 -7.15
C ILE A 45 -28.55 5.29 -5.73
N ILE A 46 -27.27 5.57 -5.49
CA ILE A 46 -26.75 5.92 -4.17
C ILE A 46 -27.36 7.25 -3.69
N PRO A 47 -27.30 8.37 -4.43
CA PRO A 47 -27.92 9.62 -3.99
C PRO A 47 -29.43 9.50 -3.80
N MET A 48 -30.15 8.81 -4.69
CA MET A 48 -31.59 8.63 -4.54
C MET A 48 -31.95 7.83 -3.29
N PHE A 49 -31.19 6.78 -2.97
CA PHE A 49 -31.41 6.00 -1.75
C PHE A 49 -31.17 6.84 -0.48
N VAL A 50 -30.08 7.63 -0.48
CA VAL A 50 -29.79 8.58 0.60
C VAL A 50 -30.93 9.60 0.75
N LEU A 51 -31.34 10.25 -0.34
CA LEU A 51 -32.42 11.24 -0.31
C LEU A 51 -33.75 10.66 0.16
N THR A 52 -34.07 9.43 -0.24
CA THR A 52 -35.29 8.74 0.20
C THR A 52 -35.29 8.53 1.71
N ARG A 53 -34.14 8.16 2.31
CA ARG A 53 -33.99 8.07 3.77
C ARG A 53 -34.14 9.42 4.46
N LEU A 54 -33.40 10.42 3.98
CA LEU A 54 -33.36 11.74 4.59
C LEU A 54 -34.74 12.40 4.53
N GLU A 55 -35.45 12.28 3.40
CA GLU A 55 -36.82 12.75 3.28
C GLU A 55 -37.75 12.03 4.25
N ALA A 56 -37.75 10.69 4.25
CA ALA A 56 -38.65 9.90 5.08
C ALA A 56 -38.52 10.23 6.57
N ALA A 57 -37.29 10.55 7.01
CA ALA A 57 -37.02 11.03 8.37
C ALA A 57 -37.60 12.44 8.66
N LEU A 58 -37.62 13.32 7.66
CA LEU A 58 -38.13 14.70 7.78
C LEU A 58 -39.64 14.82 7.57
N LEU A 59 -40.29 13.87 6.88
CA LEU A 59 -41.74 13.95 6.56
C LEU A 59 -42.63 14.33 7.75
N PRO A 60 -42.45 13.78 8.98
CA PRO A 60 -43.30 14.13 10.12
C PRO A 60 -43.22 15.59 10.56
N THR A 61 -42.11 16.28 10.29
CA THR A 61 -41.83 17.65 10.74
C THR A 61 -41.74 18.65 9.58
N LYS A 62 -41.83 18.18 8.33
CA LYS A 62 -41.54 18.96 7.12
C LYS A 62 -42.41 20.21 6.99
N ASP A 63 -43.73 20.08 7.14
CA ASP A 63 -44.65 21.22 7.01
C ASP A 63 -44.36 22.32 8.04
N GLU A 64 -43.97 21.93 9.25
CA GLU A 64 -43.63 22.88 10.30
C GLU A 64 -42.30 23.60 10.03
N VAL A 65 -41.29 22.87 9.53
CA VAL A 65 -40.00 23.45 9.11
C VAL A 65 -40.19 24.40 7.93
N VAL A 66 -40.97 24.01 6.93
CA VAL A 66 -41.27 24.84 5.75
C VAL A 66 -42.05 26.10 6.15
N ALA A 67 -43.06 25.98 7.02
CA ALA A 67 -43.81 27.13 7.52
C ALA A 67 -42.92 28.09 8.31
N LEU A 68 -42.06 27.55 9.18
CA LEU A 68 -41.10 28.33 9.95
C LEU A 68 -40.13 29.10 9.03
N TYR A 69 -39.53 28.41 8.06
CA TYR A 69 -38.62 29.04 7.10
C TYR A 69 -39.32 30.10 6.24
N LYS A 70 -40.55 29.85 5.77
CA LYS A 70 -41.34 30.84 5.01
C LYS A 70 -41.68 32.07 5.84
N SER A 71 -41.92 31.90 7.14
CA SER A 71 -42.21 33.03 8.04
C SER A 71 -40.99 33.93 8.25
N ASN A 72 -39.79 33.35 8.26
CA ASN A 72 -38.53 34.07 8.36
C ASN A 72 -37.39 33.29 7.68
N PRO A 73 -37.01 33.66 6.44
CA PRO A 73 -35.92 32.99 5.72
C PRO A 73 -34.55 33.09 6.41
N ASN A 74 -34.38 34.02 7.35
CA ASN A 74 -33.16 34.18 8.14
C ASN A 74 -33.18 33.36 9.46
N THR A 75 -34.10 32.40 9.58
CA THR A 75 -34.16 31.51 10.76
C THR A 75 -32.81 30.77 10.90
N PRO A 76 -32.14 30.84 12.07
CA PRO A 76 -30.86 30.17 12.26
C PRO A 76 -30.96 28.66 12.03
N GLU A 77 -29.93 28.06 11.41
CA GLU A 77 -29.93 26.63 11.06
C GLU A 77 -30.24 25.73 12.27
N LYS A 78 -29.65 26.03 13.44
CA LYS A 78 -29.88 25.28 14.68
C LYS A 78 -31.36 25.25 15.11
N VAL A 79 -32.13 26.30 14.81
CA VAL A 79 -33.57 26.32 15.09
C VAL A 79 -34.32 25.39 14.14
N LEU A 80 -33.94 25.37 12.86
CA LEU A 80 -34.51 24.45 11.86
C LEU A 80 -34.14 22.99 12.17
N GLU A 81 -32.90 22.71 12.58
CA GLU A 81 -32.45 21.39 13.05
C GLU A 81 -33.24 20.93 14.29
N ASN A 82 -33.39 21.81 15.29
CA ASN A 82 -34.19 21.50 16.47
C ASN A 82 -35.65 21.21 16.12
N LYS A 83 -36.19 21.91 15.11
CA LYS A 83 -37.56 21.72 14.63
C LYS A 83 -37.71 20.43 13.82
N SER A 84 -36.72 20.06 13.01
CA SER A 84 -36.74 18.82 12.24
C SER A 84 -36.51 17.58 13.11
N GLY A 85 -35.77 17.74 14.22
CA GLY A 85 -35.30 16.64 15.06
C GLY A 85 -34.00 16.00 14.58
N TYR A 86 -33.38 16.55 13.52
CA TYR A 86 -32.16 16.03 12.91
C TYR A 86 -31.12 17.14 12.70
N LYS A 87 -29.87 16.75 12.47
CA LYS A 87 -28.77 17.66 12.06
C LYS A 87 -28.87 18.15 10.61
N TYR A 88 -30.05 18.04 10.02
CA TYR A 88 -30.36 18.48 8.69
C TYR A 88 -31.86 18.81 8.59
N TYR A 89 -32.22 19.56 7.57
CA TYR A 89 -33.60 19.97 7.31
C TYR A 89 -33.80 20.21 5.80
N ASN A 90 -35.06 20.36 5.39
CA ASN A 90 -35.41 20.75 4.03
C ASN A 90 -36.51 21.83 4.06
N THR A 91 -36.28 22.94 3.36
CA THR A 91 -37.17 24.11 3.31
C THR A 91 -38.04 24.14 2.06
N SER A 92 -37.84 23.21 1.13
CA SER A 92 -38.69 23.06 -0.05
C SER A 92 -40.02 22.41 0.33
N SER A 93 -41.11 22.90 -0.25
CA SER A 93 -42.42 22.27 -0.14
C SER A 93 -42.54 20.98 -0.98
N PHE A 94 -41.57 20.69 -1.84
CA PHE A 94 -41.58 19.47 -2.63
C PHE A 94 -41.25 18.23 -1.78
N THR A 95 -41.88 17.11 -2.12
CA THR A 95 -41.59 15.75 -1.67
C THR A 95 -41.45 14.83 -2.88
N LEU A 96 -40.78 13.68 -2.75
CA LEU A 96 -40.73 12.66 -3.82
C LEU A 96 -42.14 12.24 -4.28
N GLU A 97 -43.13 12.30 -3.39
CA GLU A 97 -44.53 12.09 -3.73
C GLU A 97 -45.09 13.23 -4.60
N ASN A 98 -45.05 14.48 -4.12
CA ASN A 98 -45.73 15.59 -4.80
C ASN A 98 -44.99 16.12 -6.03
N LEU A 99 -43.72 15.78 -6.22
CA LEU A 99 -42.97 16.05 -7.46
C LEU A 99 -43.61 15.39 -8.68
N GLN A 100 -44.40 14.32 -8.47
CA GLN A 100 -45.11 13.61 -9.53
C GLN A 100 -46.34 14.39 -10.04
N ASN A 101 -46.79 15.43 -9.33
CA ASN A 101 -48.00 16.19 -9.66
C ASN A 101 -47.82 17.10 -10.89
N ASP A 102 -46.58 17.47 -11.22
CA ASP A 102 -46.26 18.23 -12.42
C ASP A 102 -45.11 17.57 -13.21
N PRO A 103 -45.40 16.54 -14.02
CA PRO A 103 -44.40 15.83 -14.80
C PRO A 103 -43.65 16.70 -15.82
N ASN A 104 -44.24 17.83 -16.25
CA ASN A 104 -43.63 18.71 -17.25
C ASN A 104 -42.54 19.59 -16.64
N ALA A 105 -42.69 19.98 -15.37
CA ALA A 105 -41.71 20.77 -14.61
C ALA A 105 -40.87 19.92 -13.64
N ILE A 106 -40.88 18.58 -13.76
CA ILE A 106 -40.28 17.69 -12.77
C ILE A 106 -38.78 17.90 -12.57
N GLU A 107 -38.05 18.28 -13.61
CA GLU A 107 -36.62 18.61 -13.49
C GLU A 107 -36.42 19.84 -12.61
N GLU A 108 -37.07 20.97 -12.95
CA GLU A 108 -36.97 22.22 -12.21
C GLU A 108 -37.44 22.05 -10.75
N ASN A 109 -38.56 21.36 -10.55
CA ASN A 109 -39.12 21.09 -9.22
C ASN A 109 -38.18 20.20 -8.40
N PHE A 110 -37.53 19.19 -9.01
CA PHE A 110 -36.59 18.34 -8.30
C PHE A 110 -35.29 19.08 -7.95
N ILE A 111 -34.80 19.96 -8.81
CA ILE A 111 -33.69 20.85 -8.45
C ILE A 111 -34.06 21.76 -7.26
N ALA A 112 -35.26 22.34 -7.26
CA ALA A 112 -35.75 23.13 -6.12
C ALA A 112 -35.92 22.30 -4.84
N TYR A 113 -36.30 21.02 -4.95
CA TYR A 113 -36.31 20.08 -3.83
C TYR A 113 -34.91 19.87 -3.24
N LEU A 114 -33.90 19.65 -4.10
CA LEU A 114 -32.50 19.49 -3.69
C LEU A 114 -31.94 20.78 -3.07
N ASP A 115 -32.26 21.94 -3.64
CA ASP A 115 -31.83 23.25 -3.14
C ASP A 115 -32.51 23.65 -1.82
N GLY A 116 -33.61 23.01 -1.45
CA GLY A 116 -34.25 23.19 -0.16
C GLY A 116 -33.48 22.58 1.02
N TYR A 117 -32.55 21.68 0.79
CA TYR A 117 -31.81 21.02 1.87
C TYR A 117 -30.81 21.96 2.58
N SER A 118 -30.50 21.62 3.84
CA SER A 118 -29.42 22.25 4.62
C SER A 118 -28.03 22.02 4.01
N CYS A 119 -27.05 22.85 4.38
CA CYS A 119 -25.69 22.83 3.82
C CYS A 119 -25.06 21.42 3.85
N ARG A 120 -25.14 20.69 4.97
CA ARG A 120 -24.61 19.31 5.08
C ARG A 120 -25.12 18.36 3.99
N VAL A 121 -26.40 18.42 3.64
CA VAL A 121 -26.98 17.53 2.63
C VAL A 121 -26.67 18.05 1.22
N LYS A 122 -26.54 19.37 1.03
CA LYS A 122 -26.06 19.96 -0.22
C LYS A 122 -24.61 19.55 -0.51
N ASP A 123 -23.74 19.54 0.50
CA ASP A 123 -22.36 19.08 0.35
C ASP A 123 -22.30 17.63 -0.15
N ILE A 124 -23.16 16.75 0.37
CA ILE A 124 -23.30 15.37 -0.11
C ILE A 124 -23.74 15.36 -1.58
N ILE A 125 -24.81 16.09 -1.92
CA ILE A 125 -25.36 16.17 -3.28
C ILE A 125 -24.31 16.67 -4.28
N GLU A 126 -23.51 17.66 -3.89
CA GLU A 126 -22.45 18.26 -4.71
C GLU A 126 -21.27 17.31 -4.91
N ASN A 127 -20.78 16.67 -3.84
CA ASN A 127 -19.68 15.71 -3.93
C ASN A 127 -20.07 14.45 -4.73
N LEU A 128 -21.35 14.06 -4.72
CA LEU A 128 -21.90 13.00 -5.57
C LEU A 128 -22.31 13.49 -6.98
N LYS A 129 -22.12 14.78 -7.29
CA LYS A 129 -22.51 15.41 -8.57
C LYS A 129 -23.95 15.14 -8.99
N PHE A 130 -24.86 15.00 -8.02
CA PHE A 130 -26.17 14.42 -8.29
C PHE A 130 -27.08 15.30 -9.15
N LYS A 131 -26.93 16.64 -9.08
CA LYS A 131 -27.68 17.56 -9.96
C LYS A 131 -27.39 17.34 -11.45
N GLU A 132 -26.18 16.90 -11.79
CA GLU A 132 -25.84 16.53 -13.18
C GLU A 132 -26.62 15.30 -13.60
N GLN A 133 -26.70 14.29 -12.72
CA GLN A 133 -27.45 13.06 -12.96
C GLN A 133 -28.95 13.32 -13.10
N VAL A 134 -29.51 14.29 -12.36
CA VAL A 134 -30.90 14.74 -12.52
C VAL A 134 -31.16 15.23 -13.94
N ARG A 135 -30.28 16.07 -14.49
CA ARG A 135 -30.40 16.58 -15.87
C ARG A 135 -30.33 15.44 -16.89
N THR A 136 -29.39 14.51 -16.73
CA THR A 136 -29.25 13.34 -17.60
C THR A 136 -30.49 12.43 -17.52
N LEU A 137 -31.06 12.24 -16.34
CA LEU A 137 -32.32 11.50 -16.16
C LEU A 137 -33.51 12.20 -16.83
N ALA A 138 -33.58 13.53 -16.78
CA ALA A 138 -34.62 14.31 -17.42
C ALA A 138 -34.53 14.21 -18.95
N GLN A 139 -33.35 14.46 -19.51
CA GLN A 139 -33.09 14.37 -20.95
C GLN A 139 -33.34 12.97 -21.51
N SER A 140 -33.08 11.93 -20.72
CA SER A 140 -33.32 10.54 -21.11
C SER A 140 -34.75 10.04 -20.85
N GLY A 141 -35.66 10.89 -20.35
CA GLY A 141 -37.05 10.54 -20.06
C GLY A 141 -37.24 9.58 -18.89
N ARG A 142 -36.24 9.43 -18.02
CA ARG A 142 -36.22 8.47 -16.91
C ARG A 142 -36.47 9.08 -15.55
N LEU A 143 -36.30 10.39 -15.39
CA LEU A 143 -36.41 11.09 -14.10
C LEU A 143 -37.72 10.80 -13.36
N PHE A 144 -38.86 10.96 -14.03
CA PHE A 144 -40.18 10.68 -13.45
C PHE A 144 -40.30 9.24 -12.94
N THR A 145 -39.85 8.27 -13.74
CA THR A 145 -39.92 6.84 -13.39
C THR A 145 -39.05 6.51 -12.18
N VAL A 146 -37.86 7.11 -12.09
CA VAL A 146 -36.95 6.93 -10.96
C VAL A 146 -37.54 7.51 -9.69
N ILE A 147 -38.00 8.78 -9.73
CA ILE A 147 -38.64 9.45 -8.58
C ILE A 147 -39.86 8.65 -8.10
N LYS A 148 -40.74 8.24 -9.02
CA LYS A 148 -41.94 7.46 -8.71
C LYS A 148 -41.62 6.12 -8.04
N LYS A 149 -40.55 5.44 -8.44
CA LYS A 149 -40.18 4.16 -7.84
C LYS A 149 -39.56 4.34 -6.45
N PHE A 150 -38.74 5.37 -6.25
CA PHE A 150 -38.16 5.66 -4.94
C PHE A 150 -39.18 6.18 -3.92
N SER A 151 -40.18 6.96 -4.36
CA SER A 151 -41.27 7.44 -3.48
C SER A 151 -42.15 6.32 -2.92
N GLN A 152 -42.08 5.11 -3.48
CA GLN A 152 -42.81 3.93 -3.02
C GLN A 152 -42.03 3.10 -1.99
N ILE A 153 -40.76 3.44 -1.73
CA ILE A 153 -39.92 2.72 -0.76
C ILE A 153 -40.04 3.42 0.60
N ASP A 154 -40.61 2.74 1.58
CA ASP A 154 -40.63 3.23 2.96
C ASP A 154 -39.28 2.99 3.64
N LEU A 155 -38.51 4.07 3.78
CA LEU A 155 -37.26 4.11 4.54
C LEU A 155 -37.40 4.99 5.78
N SER A 156 -38.60 5.14 6.34
CA SER A 156 -38.81 5.94 7.55
C SER A 156 -38.09 5.34 8.77
N PRO A 157 -37.63 6.16 9.73
CA PRO A 157 -37.01 5.69 10.97
C PRO A 157 -37.87 4.75 11.81
N SER A 158 -39.20 4.83 11.66
CA SER A 158 -40.16 3.94 12.31
C SER A 158 -40.22 2.54 11.68
N SER A 159 -40.02 2.44 10.36
CA SER A 159 -40.08 1.18 9.61
C SER A 159 -38.72 0.50 9.51
N VAL A 160 -37.66 1.31 9.38
CA VAL A 160 -36.26 0.86 9.30
C VAL A 160 -35.44 1.70 10.27
N ASP A 161 -34.95 1.09 11.35
CA ASP A 161 -34.08 1.78 12.30
C ASP A 161 -32.75 2.20 11.64
N SER A 162 -32.09 3.20 12.21
CA SER A 162 -30.87 3.78 11.64
C SER A 162 -29.70 2.80 11.51
N MET A 163 -29.62 1.76 12.36
CA MET A 163 -28.54 0.76 12.25
C MET A 163 -28.80 -0.18 11.09
N VAL A 164 -30.02 -0.72 10.96
CA VAL A 164 -30.41 -1.56 9.82
C VAL A 164 -30.30 -0.78 8.51
N MET A 165 -30.67 0.49 8.51
CA MET A 165 -30.55 1.35 7.34
C MET A 165 -29.10 1.51 6.88
N GLY A 166 -28.18 1.71 7.81
CA GLY A 166 -26.75 1.75 7.51
C GLY A 166 -26.25 0.42 6.90
N TYR A 167 -26.71 -0.74 7.40
CA TYR A 167 -26.35 -2.04 6.81
C TYR A 167 -26.89 -2.23 5.39
N MET A 168 -28.09 -1.72 5.10
CA MET A 168 -28.66 -1.72 3.76
C MET A 168 -27.87 -0.82 2.81
N PHE A 169 -27.51 0.37 3.27
CA PHE A 169 -26.72 1.31 2.49
C PHE A 169 -25.35 0.72 2.12
N GLU A 170 -24.68 0.11 3.09
CA GLU A 170 -23.41 -0.56 2.87
C GLU A 170 -23.53 -1.76 1.92
N ASP A 171 -24.60 -2.57 2.00
CA ASP A 171 -24.81 -3.67 1.03
C ASP A 171 -25.04 -3.16 -0.39
N ILE A 172 -25.73 -2.02 -0.55
CA ILE A 172 -25.90 -1.37 -1.85
C ILE A 172 -24.54 -0.92 -2.39
N ILE A 173 -23.73 -0.22 -1.58
CA ILE A 173 -22.38 0.21 -1.96
C ILE A 173 -21.53 -0.99 -2.37
N ARG A 174 -21.47 -2.03 -1.53
CA ARG A 174 -20.71 -3.27 -1.77
C ARG A 174 -21.02 -3.88 -3.14
N ARG A 175 -22.31 -4.04 -3.47
CA ARG A 175 -22.73 -4.64 -4.74
C ARG A 175 -22.37 -3.77 -5.96
N PHE A 176 -22.29 -2.45 -5.81
CA PHE A 176 -21.77 -1.58 -6.86
C PHE A 176 -20.24 -1.70 -6.99
N SER A 177 -19.52 -1.83 -5.87
CA SER A 177 -18.06 -2.01 -5.85
C SER A 177 -17.57 -3.37 -6.37
N GLU A 178 -18.41 -4.42 -6.35
CA GLU A 178 -18.07 -5.75 -6.92
C GLU A 178 -17.69 -5.71 -8.41
N ASN A 179 -18.10 -4.67 -9.15
CA ASN A 179 -17.91 -4.54 -10.59
C ASN A 179 -16.98 -3.38 -10.99
N GLU A 180 -16.25 -2.79 -10.05
CA GLU A 180 -15.36 -1.66 -10.30
C GLU A 180 -13.96 -2.07 -10.76
N GLU A 181 -13.28 -1.16 -11.47
CA GLU A 181 -11.87 -1.32 -11.82
C GLU A 181 -10.97 -1.15 -10.59
N ALA A 182 -9.74 -1.66 -10.69
CA ALA A 182 -8.76 -1.61 -9.60
C ALA A 182 -8.42 -0.16 -9.19
N GLY A 183 -8.57 0.16 -7.90
CA GLY A 183 -8.19 1.46 -7.34
C GLY A 183 -9.03 1.93 -6.16
N SER A 184 -10.27 1.45 -6.03
CA SER A 184 -11.14 1.73 -4.87
C SER A 184 -11.24 0.48 -3.98
N HIS A 185 -10.53 0.47 -2.84
CA HIS A 185 -10.46 -0.70 -1.96
C HIS A 185 -11.66 -0.72 -0.99
N TYR A 186 -12.74 -1.43 -1.33
CA TYR A 186 -13.75 -1.79 -0.34
C TYR A 186 -13.23 -2.96 0.51
N THR A 187 -13.07 -2.72 1.82
CA THR A 187 -12.59 -3.73 2.77
C THR A 187 -13.72 -4.70 3.12
N PRO A 188 -13.56 -6.03 2.91
CA PRO A 188 -14.57 -7.02 3.26
C PRO A 188 -14.87 -7.02 4.76
N ARG A 189 -16.14 -7.19 5.12
CA ARG A 189 -16.63 -7.07 6.50
C ARG A 189 -16.00 -8.05 7.46
N GLU A 190 -15.70 -9.26 7.00
CA GLU A 190 -15.05 -10.30 7.78
C GLU A 190 -13.60 -9.92 8.15
N VAL A 191 -12.91 -9.19 7.27
CA VAL A 191 -11.58 -8.63 7.54
C VAL A 191 -11.68 -7.48 8.54
N ILE A 192 -12.67 -6.58 8.36
CA ILE A 192 -12.93 -5.49 9.32
C ILE A 192 -13.25 -6.07 10.71
N ALA A 193 -14.07 -7.12 10.77
CA ALA A 193 -14.42 -7.79 12.02
C ALA A 193 -13.20 -8.39 12.74
N LEU A 194 -12.28 -9.01 12.00
CA LEU A 194 -11.01 -9.49 12.54
C LEU A 194 -10.18 -8.33 13.09
N MET A 195 -9.97 -7.26 12.32
CA MET A 195 -9.18 -6.09 12.74
C MET A 195 -9.75 -5.44 14.01
N VAL A 196 -11.07 -5.26 14.08
CA VAL A 196 -11.74 -4.67 15.25
C VAL A 196 -11.54 -5.56 16.48
N ASN A 197 -11.68 -6.89 16.35
CA ASN A 197 -11.46 -7.78 17.48
C ASN A 197 -9.98 -7.83 17.91
N LEU A 198 -9.02 -7.78 16.97
CA LEU A 198 -7.59 -7.66 17.28
C LEU A 198 -7.29 -6.37 18.07
N LEU A 199 -7.96 -5.25 17.72
CA LEU A 199 -7.86 -3.99 18.47
C LEU A 199 -8.45 -4.06 19.87
N LEU A 200 -9.47 -4.89 20.10
CA LEU A 200 -10.21 -4.94 21.37
C LEU A 200 -9.70 -5.99 22.34
N ILE A 201 -9.17 -7.11 21.87
CA ILE A 201 -8.84 -8.27 22.72
C ILE A 201 -7.71 -7.98 23.72
N GLU A 202 -6.70 -7.21 23.32
CA GLU A 202 -5.61 -6.71 24.16
C GLU A 202 -5.74 -5.19 24.42
N ALA A 203 -6.95 -4.64 24.29
CA ALA A 203 -7.19 -3.25 24.66
C ALA A 203 -7.10 -3.07 26.17
N ASP A 204 -6.48 -1.98 26.59
CA ASP A 204 -6.45 -1.56 27.99
C ASP A 204 -7.87 -1.37 28.53
N GLU A 205 -8.22 -2.07 29.61
CA GLU A 205 -9.55 -1.99 30.22
C GLU A 205 -9.90 -0.56 30.65
N GLU A 206 -8.90 0.28 30.98
CA GLU A 206 -9.10 1.70 31.33
C GLU A 206 -9.72 2.53 30.19
N LEU A 207 -9.59 2.09 28.93
CA LEU A 207 -10.27 2.72 27.79
C LEU A 207 -11.80 2.64 27.90
N PHE A 208 -12.31 1.65 28.63
CA PHE A 208 -13.73 1.36 28.77
C PHE A 208 -14.31 1.77 30.13
N VAL A 209 -13.45 2.16 31.08
CA VAL A 209 -13.84 2.64 32.42
C VAL A 209 -14.26 4.12 32.35
N ASP A 210 -15.06 4.56 33.33
CA ASP A 210 -15.49 5.95 33.51
C ASP A 210 -16.30 6.61 32.37
N LYS A 211 -16.95 5.81 31.51
CA LYS A 211 -17.74 6.31 30.36
C LYS A 211 -16.92 7.25 29.46
N LYS A 212 -15.60 7.02 29.37
CA LYS A 212 -14.70 7.78 28.52
C LYS A 212 -15.20 7.76 27.07
N GLU A 213 -14.99 8.86 26.36
CA GLU A 213 -15.25 8.92 24.92
C GLU A 213 -14.12 8.19 24.17
N LEU A 214 -14.44 7.03 23.59
CA LEU A 214 -13.56 6.27 22.71
C LEU A 214 -13.52 6.95 21.34
N LYS A 215 -12.35 7.41 20.93
CA LYS A 215 -12.14 8.08 19.65
C LYS A 215 -11.50 7.11 18.67
N ILE A 216 -12.18 6.87 17.55
CA ILE A 216 -11.73 5.95 16.50
C ILE A 216 -11.46 6.76 15.25
N LEU A 217 -10.24 6.63 14.70
CA LEU A 217 -9.85 7.26 13.45
C LEU A 217 -9.65 6.23 12.34
N ASP A 218 -10.13 6.58 11.15
CA ASP A 218 -9.71 6.01 9.89
C ASP A 218 -9.19 7.14 9.00
N MET A 219 -7.89 7.11 8.69
CA MET A 219 -7.22 8.16 7.91
C MET A 219 -7.23 7.92 6.40
N ALA A 220 -7.94 6.88 5.95
CA ALA A 220 -8.23 6.58 4.55
C ALA A 220 -9.62 5.94 4.49
N ALA A 221 -10.61 6.69 4.98
CA ALA A 221 -11.87 6.15 5.47
C ALA A 221 -12.76 5.53 4.41
N GLY A 222 -12.52 5.84 3.13
CA GLY A 222 -13.39 5.42 2.05
C GLY A 222 -14.83 5.85 2.35
N THR A 223 -15.75 4.89 2.35
CA THR A 223 -17.17 5.13 2.64
C THR A 223 -17.52 5.06 4.13
N GLY A 224 -16.52 4.93 5.03
CA GLY A 224 -16.71 4.88 6.48
C GLY A 224 -17.11 3.51 7.05
N GLY A 225 -17.07 2.44 6.24
CA GLY A 225 -17.51 1.10 6.65
C GLY A 225 -16.73 0.51 7.83
N MET A 226 -15.41 0.77 7.92
CA MET A 226 -14.58 0.33 9.05
C MET A 226 -14.98 1.03 10.36
N LEU A 227 -15.16 2.36 10.31
CA LEU A 227 -15.61 3.16 11.46
C LEU A 227 -16.98 2.72 11.97
N ALA A 228 -17.95 2.54 11.07
CA ALA A 228 -19.30 2.11 11.42
C ALA A 228 -19.31 0.71 12.05
N THR A 229 -18.53 -0.21 11.51
CA THR A 229 -18.41 -1.58 12.03
C THR A 229 -17.75 -1.59 13.40
N ALA A 230 -16.63 -0.87 13.57
CA ALA A 230 -15.92 -0.75 14.85
C ALA A 230 -16.85 -0.25 15.96
N LYS A 231 -17.62 0.81 15.69
CA LYS A 231 -18.61 1.33 16.65
C LYS A 231 -19.70 0.32 16.99
N SER A 232 -20.23 -0.40 16.00
CA SER A 232 -21.26 -1.42 16.23
C SER A 232 -20.74 -2.51 17.17
N TYR A 233 -19.49 -2.96 16.98
CA TYR A 233 -18.87 -4.00 17.79
C TYR A 233 -18.61 -3.52 19.21
N ILE A 234 -18.03 -2.33 19.38
CA ILE A 234 -17.79 -1.77 20.72
C ILE A 234 -19.10 -1.58 21.48
N ARG A 235 -20.17 -1.12 20.82
CA ARG A 235 -21.49 -1.00 21.46
C ARG A 235 -22.04 -2.33 21.95
N LYS A 236 -21.79 -3.44 21.25
CA LYS A 236 -22.23 -4.79 21.67
C LYS A 236 -21.56 -5.28 22.96
N LEU A 237 -20.40 -4.72 23.32
CA LEU A 237 -19.73 -5.04 24.59
C LEU A 237 -20.45 -4.47 25.82
N ASP A 238 -21.39 -3.53 25.61
CA ASP A 238 -22.20 -2.89 26.66
C ASP A 238 -21.36 -2.29 27.81
N THR A 239 -20.24 -1.67 27.45
CA THR A 239 -19.32 -1.04 28.43
C THR A 239 -19.84 0.30 28.96
N GLY A 240 -20.88 0.87 28.34
CA GLY A 240 -21.33 2.24 28.60
C GLY A 240 -20.42 3.34 28.02
N ALA A 241 -19.38 2.97 27.26
CA ALA A 241 -18.50 3.92 26.59
C ALA A 241 -19.23 4.65 25.44
N THR A 242 -18.94 5.94 25.27
CA THR A 242 -19.39 6.70 24.10
C THR A 242 -18.36 6.58 23.00
N VAL A 243 -18.77 6.23 21.78
CA VAL A 243 -17.85 6.09 20.64
C VAL A 243 -18.02 7.26 19.67
N ARG A 244 -16.92 7.96 19.42
CA ARG A 244 -16.79 9.05 18.44
C ARG A 244 -15.97 8.59 17.24
N LEU A 245 -16.47 8.87 16.05
CA LEU A 245 -15.85 8.48 14.78
C LEU A 245 -15.17 9.67 14.12
N PHE A 246 -13.96 9.47 13.62
CA PHE A 246 -13.18 10.44 12.86
C PHE A 246 -12.75 9.79 11.55
N GLY A 247 -13.04 10.44 10.42
CA GLY A 247 -12.71 9.92 9.09
C GLY A 247 -12.03 10.98 8.24
N GLN A 248 -10.99 10.58 7.50
CA GLN A 248 -10.36 11.41 6.47
C GLN A 248 -10.49 10.69 5.12
N GLU A 249 -11.02 11.38 4.12
CA GLU A 249 -11.19 10.83 2.77
C GLU A 249 -10.89 11.89 1.71
N VAL A 250 -10.07 11.56 0.72
CA VAL A 250 -9.62 12.51 -0.29
C VAL A 250 -10.57 12.58 -1.49
N LEU A 251 -11.16 11.44 -1.88
CA LEU A 251 -12.00 11.35 -3.06
C LEU A 251 -13.39 11.95 -2.78
N PRO A 252 -13.82 12.97 -3.55
CA PRO A 252 -15.10 13.65 -3.34
C PRO A 252 -16.29 12.70 -3.26
N GLU A 253 -16.41 11.78 -4.21
CA GLU A 253 -17.54 10.85 -4.28
C GLU A 253 -17.61 9.97 -3.03
N THR A 254 -16.49 9.30 -2.69
CA THR A 254 -16.40 8.42 -1.53
C THR A 254 -16.63 9.17 -0.23
N PHE A 255 -16.12 10.40 -0.14
CA PHE A 255 -16.39 11.31 0.97
C PHE A 255 -17.89 11.60 1.13
N GLY A 256 -18.58 11.94 0.03
CA GLY A 256 -20.03 12.21 0.04
C GLY A 256 -20.84 10.99 0.50
N ILE A 257 -20.44 9.79 0.09
CA ILE A 257 -21.03 8.53 0.56
C ILE A 257 -20.81 8.33 2.06
N GLY A 258 -19.58 8.51 2.55
CA GLY A 258 -19.26 8.36 3.97
C GLY A 258 -20.00 9.38 4.84
N GLN A 259 -20.06 10.64 4.40
CA GLN A 259 -20.82 11.69 5.09
C GLN A 259 -22.33 11.36 5.14
N ALA A 260 -22.88 10.77 4.07
CA ALA A 260 -24.26 10.28 4.05
C ALA A 260 -24.49 9.13 5.04
N ASP A 261 -23.58 8.15 5.12
CA ASP A 261 -23.68 7.05 6.10
C ASP A 261 -23.67 7.60 7.55
N MET A 262 -22.78 8.56 7.85
CA MET A 262 -22.75 9.23 9.15
C MET A 262 -24.10 9.89 9.48
N LEU A 263 -24.69 10.65 8.55
CA LEU A 263 -26.00 11.27 8.77
C LEU A 263 -27.13 10.25 8.94
N ILE A 264 -27.16 9.18 8.14
CA ILE A 264 -28.17 8.11 8.23
C ILE A 264 -28.15 7.44 9.60
N ARG A 265 -26.95 7.22 10.14
CA ARG A 265 -26.72 6.63 11.47
C ARG A 265 -26.85 7.65 12.61
N GLN A 266 -27.15 8.91 12.30
CA GLN A 266 -27.22 10.03 13.24
C GLN A 266 -25.91 10.26 14.00
N GLU A 267 -24.79 10.02 13.32
CA GLU A 267 -23.45 10.31 13.79
C GLU A 267 -23.08 11.78 13.55
N ASP A 268 -22.03 12.22 14.21
CA ASP A 268 -21.52 13.58 14.07
C ASP A 268 -20.68 13.69 12.80
N SER A 269 -21.35 14.02 11.68
CA SER A 269 -20.74 14.09 10.35
C SER A 269 -19.62 15.12 10.22
N ASP A 270 -19.53 16.08 11.15
CA ASP A 270 -18.53 17.14 11.12
C ASP A 270 -17.10 16.60 11.41
N TYR A 271 -16.98 15.36 11.90
CA TYR A 271 -15.72 14.64 12.08
C TYR A 271 -15.37 13.66 10.93
N PHE A 272 -16.19 13.61 9.88
CA PHE A 272 -15.86 12.94 8.64
C PHE A 272 -15.51 14.01 7.62
N VAL A 273 -14.23 14.14 7.27
CA VAL A 273 -13.71 15.33 6.57
C VAL A 273 -13.04 14.96 5.25
N LYS A 274 -13.29 15.80 4.25
CA LYS A 274 -12.66 15.68 2.94
C LYS A 274 -11.26 16.27 2.98
N THR A 275 -10.24 15.44 2.96
CA THR A 275 -8.85 15.88 3.09
C THR A 275 -7.87 14.85 2.55
N ASP A 276 -6.74 15.33 2.06
CA ASP A 276 -5.57 14.51 1.74
C ASP A 276 -4.70 14.37 3.00
N THR A 277 -4.72 13.18 3.60
CA THR A 277 -4.02 12.84 4.86
C THR A 277 -2.52 13.17 4.85
N LEU A 278 -1.88 13.14 3.68
CA LEU A 278 -0.44 13.37 3.54
C LEU A 278 -0.12 14.84 3.20
N LYS A 279 -0.98 15.49 2.42
CA LYS A 279 -0.76 16.86 1.91
C LYS A 279 -1.33 17.95 2.81
N ASP A 280 -2.56 17.80 3.22
CA ASP A 280 -3.31 18.87 3.88
C ASP A 280 -2.94 18.95 5.37
N PRO A 281 -3.16 20.11 6.01
CA PRO A 281 -3.08 20.21 7.46
C PRO A 281 -4.03 19.19 8.11
N ASP A 282 -3.52 18.46 9.09
CA ASP A 282 -4.30 17.50 9.84
C ASP A 282 -5.57 18.17 10.42
N PRO A 283 -6.78 17.69 10.10
CA PRO A 283 -8.03 18.28 10.56
C PRO A 283 -8.28 18.08 12.06
N PHE A 284 -7.54 17.18 12.71
CA PHE A 284 -7.72 16.82 14.12
C PHE A 284 -6.41 16.94 14.92
N PRO A 285 -5.65 18.04 14.85
CA PRO A 285 -4.26 18.08 15.31
C PRO A 285 -4.12 17.83 16.82
N ASP A 286 -5.08 18.33 17.61
CA ASP A 286 -5.10 18.19 19.07
C ASP A 286 -5.90 16.97 19.56
N LYS A 287 -6.33 16.08 18.65
CA LYS A 287 -7.11 14.89 18.98
C LYS A 287 -6.25 13.65 18.83
N LYS A 288 -5.89 13.06 19.97
CA LYS A 288 -5.37 11.69 20.02
C LYS A 288 -6.51 10.68 19.99
N MET A 289 -6.23 9.48 19.48
CA MET A 289 -7.19 8.45 19.17
C MET A 289 -6.93 7.21 20.03
N SER A 290 -8.00 6.64 20.58
CA SER A 290 -7.92 5.38 21.32
C SER A 290 -7.67 4.21 20.36
N PHE A 291 -8.32 4.26 19.19
CA PHE A 291 -8.10 3.29 18.12
C PHE A 291 -7.87 3.96 16.77
N VAL A 292 -6.95 3.41 15.98
CA VAL A 292 -6.82 3.70 14.55
C VAL A 292 -7.07 2.42 13.76
N ILE A 293 -7.98 2.46 12.80
CA ILE A 293 -8.28 1.35 11.90
C ILE A 293 -8.25 1.88 10.47
N ALA A 294 -7.44 1.27 9.60
CA ALA A 294 -7.29 1.80 8.23
C ALA A 294 -6.89 0.75 7.21
N ASN A 295 -7.30 0.99 5.96
CA ASN A 295 -6.85 0.30 4.76
C ASN A 295 -6.38 1.34 3.73
N PRO A 296 -5.17 1.92 3.92
CA PRO A 296 -4.65 2.93 3.02
C PRO A 296 -4.40 2.37 1.60
N PRO A 297 -4.38 3.23 0.57
CA PRO A 297 -4.16 2.81 -0.81
C PRO A 297 -2.78 2.15 -1.01
N PHE A 298 -2.73 1.10 -1.82
CA PHE A 298 -1.50 0.37 -2.09
C PHE A 298 -0.72 0.98 -3.27
N GLY A 299 0.59 1.17 -3.10
CA GLY A 299 1.47 1.63 -4.18
C GLY A 299 1.15 3.03 -4.70
N GLN A 300 0.49 3.87 -3.89
CA GLN A 300 0.27 5.27 -4.23
C GLN A 300 1.59 6.02 -4.15
N SER A 301 2.00 6.65 -5.25
CA SER A 301 3.13 7.57 -5.26
C SER A 301 2.82 8.82 -4.42
N TRP A 302 3.75 9.20 -3.55
CA TRP A 302 3.68 10.43 -2.77
C TRP A 302 4.68 11.50 -3.24
N GLY A 303 5.61 11.15 -4.12
CA GLY A 303 6.49 12.09 -4.81
C GLY A 303 6.89 11.66 -6.22
N GLY A 304 7.62 12.53 -6.90
CA GLY A 304 7.99 12.36 -8.31
C GLY A 304 6.83 12.69 -9.27
N LYS A 305 7.00 12.29 -10.54
CA LYS A 305 6.10 12.67 -11.65
C LYS A 305 4.68 12.07 -11.56
N ASP A 306 4.52 11.01 -10.75
CA ASP A 306 3.28 10.23 -10.65
C ASP A 306 2.51 10.55 -9.36
N ALA A 307 2.96 11.53 -8.56
CA ALA A 307 2.30 11.98 -7.35
C ALA A 307 1.47 13.25 -7.58
N ASP A 308 0.43 13.44 -6.78
CA ASP A 308 -0.38 14.66 -6.83
C ASP A 308 0.42 15.89 -6.39
N ASP A 309 0.12 17.03 -7.03
CA ASP A 309 0.80 18.30 -6.77
C ASP A 309 0.78 18.66 -5.27
N GLY A 310 1.97 18.94 -4.73
CA GLY A 310 2.17 19.41 -3.36
C GLY A 310 2.27 18.34 -2.28
N VAL A 311 1.98 17.06 -2.57
CA VAL A 311 2.12 15.96 -1.60
C VAL A 311 3.57 15.81 -1.14
N GLU A 312 4.51 15.74 -2.10
CA GLU A 312 5.94 15.56 -1.81
C GLU A 312 6.49 16.67 -0.91
N ASP A 313 6.14 17.92 -1.21
CA ASP A 313 6.55 19.09 -0.43
C ASP A 313 5.97 19.07 0.98
N ALA A 314 4.72 18.64 1.14
CA ALA A 314 4.08 18.52 2.45
C ALA A 314 4.75 17.44 3.31
N VAL A 315 5.00 16.25 2.73
CA VAL A 315 5.69 15.15 3.41
C VAL A 315 7.11 15.54 3.82
N LYS A 316 7.89 16.13 2.90
CA LYS A 316 9.25 16.59 3.20
C LYS A 316 9.28 17.69 4.26
N ARG A 317 8.29 18.60 4.25
CA ARG A 317 8.18 19.66 5.26
C ARG A 317 7.85 19.09 6.64
N ASP A 318 6.95 18.12 6.71
CA ASP A 318 6.61 17.42 7.94
C ASP A 318 7.79 16.61 8.49
N HIS A 319 8.52 15.90 7.62
CA HIS A 319 9.75 15.21 8.00
C HIS A 319 10.83 16.16 8.53
N LYS A 320 11.07 17.30 7.85
CA LYS A 320 11.99 18.34 8.34
C LYS A 320 11.56 18.91 9.69
N LEU A 321 10.25 19.02 9.93
CA LEU A 321 9.72 19.42 11.24
C LEU A 321 10.03 18.37 12.30
N PHE A 322 9.92 17.08 11.98
CA PHE A 322 10.32 15.99 12.85
C PHE A 322 11.79 16.06 13.24
N GLU A 323 12.69 16.18 12.26
CA GLU A 323 14.13 16.29 12.50
C GLU A 323 14.48 17.54 13.34
N SER A 324 14.00 18.71 12.92
CA SER A 324 14.34 19.99 13.56
C SER A 324 13.80 20.11 14.99
N THR A 325 12.76 19.36 15.34
CA THR A 325 12.19 19.32 16.68
C THR A 325 12.59 18.08 17.48
N LYS A 326 13.51 17.26 16.95
CA LYS A 326 13.96 16.00 17.57
C LYS A 326 12.79 15.09 17.96
N GLY A 327 11.81 14.98 17.07
CA GLY A 327 10.63 14.14 17.22
C GLY A 327 9.50 14.70 18.10
N GLN A 328 9.60 15.93 18.60
CA GLN A 328 8.52 16.54 19.40
C GLN A 328 7.31 16.98 18.54
N LYS A 329 7.56 17.28 17.27
CA LYS A 329 6.54 17.65 16.26
C LYS A 329 6.83 16.89 14.98
N GLY A 330 5.94 16.99 14.01
CA GLY A 330 6.02 16.21 12.78
C GLY A 330 5.62 14.76 13.02
N ARG A 331 5.20 14.10 11.94
CA ARG A 331 4.70 12.73 11.90
C ARG A 331 5.75 11.81 11.29
N PHE A 332 6.50 12.30 10.30
CA PHE A 332 7.33 11.46 9.46
C PHE A 332 8.79 11.39 9.92
N VAL A 333 9.16 10.25 10.49
CA VAL A 333 10.51 10.01 11.05
C VAL A 333 11.59 9.84 9.98
N ALA A 334 11.18 9.36 8.82
CA ALA A 334 11.93 9.33 7.57
C ALA A 334 10.93 9.33 6.40
N THR A 335 11.43 9.46 5.18
CA THR A 335 10.61 9.41 3.97
C THR A 335 10.98 8.19 3.12
N PRO A 336 10.06 7.26 2.84
CA PRO A 336 10.34 6.06 2.03
C PRO A 336 10.63 6.44 0.57
N GLY A 337 10.88 5.48 -0.32
CA GLY A 337 10.87 5.73 -1.76
C GLY A 337 9.57 6.41 -2.21
N THR A 338 9.66 7.29 -3.20
CA THR A 338 8.53 8.17 -3.59
C THR A 338 7.34 7.43 -4.19
N GLY A 339 7.52 6.18 -4.62
CA GLY A 339 6.51 5.37 -5.29
C GLY A 339 5.56 4.58 -4.37
N ASP A 340 5.75 4.61 -3.04
CA ASP A 340 4.86 3.91 -2.11
C ASP A 340 4.65 4.73 -0.83
N ALA A 341 3.42 5.18 -0.62
CA ALA A 341 3.02 5.99 0.53
C ALA A 341 2.63 5.19 1.78
N GLN A 342 2.57 3.85 1.73
CA GLN A 342 2.00 3.04 2.82
C GLN A 342 2.65 3.32 4.18
N LEU A 343 3.98 3.35 4.26
CA LEU A 343 4.68 3.63 5.53
C LEU A 343 4.40 5.04 6.09
N LEU A 344 4.05 6.02 5.24
CA LEU A 344 3.65 7.36 5.70
C LEU A 344 2.28 7.31 6.38
N PHE A 345 1.34 6.52 5.88
CA PHE A 345 0.05 6.29 6.57
C PHE A 345 0.25 5.59 7.91
N HIS A 346 1.17 4.63 8.01
CA HIS A 346 1.48 3.98 9.29
C HIS A 346 1.98 4.99 10.33
N LEU A 347 2.91 5.87 9.91
CA LEU A 347 3.43 6.95 10.75
C LEU A 347 2.35 7.96 11.14
N HIS A 348 1.41 8.29 10.24
CA HIS A 348 0.25 9.12 10.58
C HIS A 348 -0.60 8.46 11.67
N GLY A 349 -0.93 7.17 11.52
CA GLY A 349 -1.67 6.40 12.52
C GLY A 349 -0.98 6.41 13.89
N LEU A 350 0.32 6.10 13.93
CA LEU A 350 1.13 6.11 15.15
C LEU A 350 1.19 7.48 15.83
N ALA A 351 1.31 8.55 15.05
CA ALA A 351 1.30 9.92 15.56
C ALA A 351 -0.05 10.30 16.20
N LYS A 352 -1.15 9.66 15.79
CA LYS A 352 -2.50 9.90 16.31
C LYS A 352 -2.84 9.13 17.58
N LEU A 353 -2.15 8.03 17.88
CA LEU A 353 -2.49 7.20 19.04
C LEU A 353 -2.28 7.93 20.39
N GLU A 354 -3.25 7.74 21.29
CA GLU A 354 -3.09 7.94 22.74
C GLU A 354 -1.99 7.02 23.29
N GLU A 355 -1.46 7.28 24.49
CA GLU A 355 -0.42 6.45 25.12
C GLU A 355 -0.86 5.00 25.34
N ASN A 356 -2.14 4.77 25.61
CA ASN A 356 -2.75 3.43 25.66
C ASN A 356 -3.57 3.10 24.39
N GLY A 357 -3.29 3.80 23.29
CA GLY A 357 -3.96 3.60 22.01
C GLY A 357 -3.39 2.43 21.21
N ARG A 358 -4.23 1.85 20.36
CA ARG A 358 -3.88 0.72 19.47
C ARG A 358 -4.27 1.01 18.02
N ALA A 359 -3.50 0.49 17.06
CA ALA A 359 -3.84 0.60 15.64
C ALA A 359 -3.83 -0.74 14.93
N ALA A 360 -4.74 -0.91 13.96
CA ALA A 360 -4.76 -2.01 13.02
C ALA A 360 -4.77 -1.42 11.61
N ILE A 361 -3.69 -1.63 10.87
CA ILE A 361 -3.50 -1.05 9.53
C ILE A 361 -3.21 -2.16 8.53
N ILE A 362 -3.94 -2.20 7.42
CA ILE A 362 -3.69 -3.13 6.32
C ILE A 362 -2.56 -2.60 5.44
N SER A 363 -1.68 -3.50 5.00
CA SER A 363 -0.68 -3.23 3.95
C SER A 363 -0.56 -4.40 2.97
N ASN A 364 0.06 -4.13 1.82
CA ASN A 364 0.68 -5.20 1.03
C ASN A 364 2.03 -5.65 1.66
N GLY A 365 2.76 -6.54 1.00
CA GLY A 365 4.04 -7.06 1.53
C GLY A 365 5.22 -6.07 1.48
N SER A 366 5.19 -5.04 0.62
CA SER A 366 6.34 -4.15 0.37
C SER A 366 6.85 -3.45 1.66
N PRO A 367 5.99 -2.86 2.51
CA PRO A 367 6.41 -2.23 3.76
C PRO A 367 7.24 -3.11 4.71
N LEU A 368 7.13 -4.44 4.62
CA LEU A 368 7.84 -5.37 5.49
C LEU A 368 9.34 -5.45 5.20
N PHE A 369 9.75 -5.32 3.92
CA PHE A 369 11.13 -5.62 3.53
C PHE A 369 11.75 -4.66 2.50
N SER A 370 10.98 -3.81 1.84
CA SER A 370 11.51 -2.91 0.81
C SER A 370 12.57 -1.96 1.39
N GLY A 371 13.60 -1.67 0.59
CA GLY A 371 14.65 -0.70 0.91
C GLY A 371 15.90 -1.28 1.58
N GLY A 372 17.05 -0.67 1.34
CA GLY A 372 18.33 -1.04 1.97
C GLY A 372 18.55 -0.35 3.32
N THR A 373 19.70 -0.60 3.94
CA THR A 373 20.01 -0.21 5.34
C THR A 373 19.67 1.25 5.64
N SER A 374 20.15 2.18 4.82
CA SER A 374 19.98 3.63 4.99
C SER A 374 18.74 4.19 4.29
N SER A 375 17.87 3.35 3.72
CA SER A 375 16.65 3.82 3.04
C SER A 375 15.61 4.26 4.06
N GLY A 376 14.69 5.14 3.63
CA GLY A 376 13.62 5.61 4.50
C GLY A 376 12.75 4.48 5.01
N GLU A 377 12.42 3.49 4.18
CA GLU A 377 11.62 2.33 4.58
C GLU A 377 12.27 1.56 5.75
N SER A 378 13.56 1.27 5.63
CA SER A 378 14.35 0.60 6.67
C SER A 378 14.40 1.42 7.94
N GLN A 379 14.65 2.73 7.84
CA GLN A 379 14.71 3.62 9.01
C GLN A 379 13.34 3.81 9.69
N ILE A 380 12.24 3.75 8.94
CA ILE A 380 10.88 3.77 9.52
C ILE A 380 10.61 2.49 10.31
N ARG A 381 10.90 1.31 9.72
CA ARG A 381 10.76 0.03 10.44
C ARG A 381 11.62 0.00 11.69
N ARG A 382 12.87 0.48 11.58
CA ARG A 382 13.78 0.61 12.71
C ARG A 382 13.19 1.48 13.82
N TYR A 383 12.69 2.67 13.49
CA TYR A 383 12.03 3.55 14.47
C TYR A 383 10.85 2.85 15.15
N ILE A 384 10.00 2.15 14.39
CA ILE A 384 8.85 1.41 14.90
C ILE A 384 9.28 0.33 15.90
N LEU A 385 10.32 -0.43 15.57
CA LEU A 385 10.84 -1.53 16.40
C LEU A 385 11.54 -0.99 17.64
N GLU A 386 12.46 -0.03 17.51
CA GLU A 386 13.22 0.55 18.62
C GLU A 386 12.30 1.11 19.72
N ASN A 387 11.21 1.77 19.31
CA ASN A 387 10.19 2.33 20.20
C ASN A 387 9.14 1.29 20.66
N ASP A 388 9.35 0.00 20.36
CA ASP A 388 8.49 -1.11 20.75
C ASP A 388 7.01 -0.93 20.34
N LEU A 389 6.77 -0.30 19.18
CA LEU A 389 5.42 0.08 18.75
C LEU A 389 4.69 -1.06 18.04
N LEU A 390 5.42 -1.92 17.31
CA LEU A 390 4.86 -3.04 16.55
C LEU A 390 4.62 -4.23 17.46
N GLU A 391 3.37 -4.64 17.61
CA GLU A 391 2.97 -5.77 18.47
C GLU A 391 2.82 -7.07 17.68
N ALA A 392 2.16 -7.03 16.51
CA ALA A 392 1.98 -8.20 15.69
C ALA A 392 1.85 -7.90 14.19
N ILE A 393 2.20 -8.89 13.37
CA ILE A 393 1.90 -8.96 11.94
C ILE A 393 1.08 -10.21 11.68
N ILE A 394 -0.08 -10.04 11.04
CA ILE A 394 -0.95 -11.15 10.63
C ILE A 394 -0.98 -11.20 9.11
N ALA A 395 -0.48 -12.27 8.51
CA ALA A 395 -0.57 -12.49 7.08
C ALA A 395 -1.90 -13.18 6.75
N LEU A 396 -2.67 -12.59 5.83
CA LEU A 396 -3.94 -13.15 5.35
C LEU A 396 -3.81 -13.71 3.94
N PRO A 397 -4.70 -14.63 3.55
CA PRO A 397 -4.69 -15.23 2.21
C PRO A 397 -4.86 -14.18 1.11
N GLY A 398 -4.27 -14.45 -0.05
CA GLY A 398 -4.59 -13.70 -1.28
C GLY A 398 -6.06 -13.84 -1.68
N GLN A 399 -6.52 -13.04 -2.64
CA GLN A 399 -7.90 -13.07 -3.17
C GLN A 399 -9.00 -12.76 -2.13
N PHE A 400 -8.67 -11.96 -1.12
CA PHE A 400 -9.64 -11.43 -0.14
C PHE A 400 -10.32 -10.16 -0.62
N PHE A 401 -9.64 -9.35 -1.43
CA PHE A 401 -10.19 -8.12 -2.00
C PHE A 401 -10.82 -8.34 -3.37
N TYR A 402 -11.83 -7.52 -3.67
CA TYR A 402 -12.58 -7.56 -4.94
C TYR A 402 -11.71 -7.22 -6.16
N ASN A 403 -10.68 -6.40 -5.95
CA ASN A 403 -9.93 -5.78 -7.04
C ASN A 403 -8.47 -6.24 -7.16
N THR A 404 -7.98 -7.06 -6.22
CA THR A 404 -6.60 -7.58 -6.24
C THR A 404 -6.52 -8.99 -5.66
N GLY A 405 -5.66 -9.83 -6.25
CA GLY A 405 -5.35 -11.17 -5.76
C GLY A 405 -4.20 -11.22 -4.74
N ILE A 406 -3.56 -10.08 -4.44
CA ILE A 406 -2.38 -10.01 -3.57
C ILE A 406 -2.77 -10.35 -2.12
N GLY A 407 -1.88 -11.04 -1.41
CA GLY A 407 -1.98 -11.29 0.03
C GLY A 407 -1.75 -10.01 0.84
N ILE A 408 -2.45 -9.89 1.96
CA ILE A 408 -2.45 -8.67 2.77
C ILE A 408 -1.91 -8.95 4.16
N TYR A 409 -1.37 -7.93 4.80
CA TYR A 409 -0.81 -8.01 6.14
C TYR A 409 -1.53 -7.01 7.03
N ILE A 410 -2.02 -7.46 8.18
CA ILE A 410 -2.54 -6.58 9.23
C ILE A 410 -1.40 -6.29 10.19
N TRP A 411 -1.03 -5.02 10.30
CA TRP A 411 -0.09 -4.52 11.28
C TRP A 411 -0.84 -4.09 12.53
N ILE A 412 -0.49 -4.68 13.67
CA ILE A 412 -1.01 -4.29 14.97
C ILE A 412 0.04 -3.46 15.70
N TYR A 413 -0.31 -2.21 16.00
CA TYR A 413 0.50 -1.33 16.83
C TYR A 413 -0.14 -1.16 18.21
N ASN A 414 0.69 -1.14 19.24
CA ASN A 414 0.26 -0.92 20.61
C ASN A 414 1.32 -0.11 21.36
N LYS A 415 0.93 1.05 21.91
CA LYS A 415 1.83 1.91 22.71
C LYS A 415 1.91 1.49 24.19
N ASN A 416 1.00 0.64 24.65
CA ASN A 416 0.93 0.14 26.02
C ASN A 416 0.85 -1.40 26.02
N LYS A 417 1.89 -2.05 25.49
CA LYS A 417 1.98 -3.51 25.45
C LYS A 417 1.95 -4.10 26.86
N SER A 418 1.27 -5.23 27.01
CA SER A 418 1.31 -6.02 28.23
C SER A 418 2.75 -6.47 28.55
N PRO A 419 3.10 -6.69 29.83
CA PRO A 419 4.48 -7.01 30.22
C PRO A 419 5.13 -8.18 29.47
N GLU A 420 4.34 -9.20 29.11
CA GLU A 420 4.82 -10.37 28.36
C GLU A 420 5.08 -10.10 26.87
N ARG A 421 4.46 -9.05 26.30
CA ARG A 421 4.60 -8.65 24.88
C ARG A 421 5.65 -7.54 24.68
N GLN A 422 6.18 -6.95 25.74
CA GLN A 422 7.17 -5.88 25.64
C GLN A 422 8.46 -6.37 24.97
N ASN A 423 8.98 -5.57 24.04
CA ASN A 423 10.13 -5.87 23.17
C ASN A 423 9.94 -7.11 22.28
N LYS A 424 8.71 -7.61 22.13
CA LYS A 424 8.38 -8.74 21.27
C LYS A 424 7.50 -8.33 20.10
N VAL A 425 7.61 -9.09 19.01
CA VAL A 425 6.73 -9.03 17.85
C VAL A 425 6.19 -10.43 17.58
N GLN A 426 4.87 -10.54 17.47
CA GLN A 426 4.18 -11.78 17.13
C GLN A 426 3.90 -11.85 15.63
N PHE A 427 4.29 -12.94 14.99
CA PHE A 427 3.87 -13.25 13.63
C PHE A 427 2.78 -14.32 13.65
N ILE A 428 1.73 -14.11 12.86
CA ILE A 428 0.63 -15.06 12.67
C ILE A 428 0.45 -15.30 11.18
N ASP A 429 0.79 -16.50 10.72
CA ASP A 429 0.54 -16.94 9.35
C ASP A 429 -0.86 -17.54 9.24
N ALA A 430 -1.80 -16.72 8.78
CA ALA A 430 -3.18 -17.11 8.50
C ALA A 430 -3.43 -17.21 6.98
N THR A 431 -2.39 -17.42 6.16
CA THR A 431 -2.52 -17.47 4.69
C THR A 431 -3.31 -18.67 4.16
N GLU A 432 -3.52 -19.69 5.00
CA GLU A 432 -4.37 -20.85 4.75
C GLU A 432 -5.75 -20.75 5.41
N GLU A 433 -6.02 -19.71 6.20
CA GLU A 433 -7.28 -19.53 6.93
C GLU A 433 -8.34 -18.88 6.04
N PHE A 434 -9.15 -19.71 5.36
CA PHE A 434 -10.30 -19.22 4.61
C PHE A 434 -11.31 -20.32 4.28
N VAL A 435 -12.51 -19.90 3.90
CA VAL A 435 -13.45 -20.71 3.13
C VAL A 435 -13.57 -20.16 1.70
N PRO A 436 -13.67 -21.02 0.69
CA PRO A 436 -13.84 -20.59 -0.69
C PRO A 436 -15.25 -20.02 -0.91
N LEU A 437 -15.34 -18.94 -1.69
CA LEU A 437 -16.62 -18.41 -2.13
C LEU A 437 -17.27 -19.34 -3.15
N ARG A 438 -18.58 -19.59 -2.99
CA ARG A 438 -19.37 -20.35 -3.98
C ARG A 438 -19.36 -19.71 -5.36
N LYS A 439 -19.29 -18.37 -5.42
CA LYS A 439 -19.19 -17.58 -6.65
C LYS A 439 -18.13 -16.51 -6.45
N SER A 440 -17.18 -16.40 -7.36
CA SER A 440 -16.18 -15.33 -7.32
C SER A 440 -16.82 -13.97 -7.54
N LEU A 441 -16.34 -12.96 -6.82
CA LEU A 441 -16.78 -11.57 -6.89
C LEU A 441 -15.57 -10.71 -7.29
N GLY A 442 -15.42 -10.45 -8.59
CA GLY A 442 -14.17 -9.90 -9.13
C GLY A 442 -12.99 -10.85 -8.88
N GLN A 443 -11.92 -10.33 -8.27
CA GLN A 443 -10.75 -11.09 -7.80
C GLN A 443 -10.99 -11.78 -6.45
N LYS A 444 -12.06 -11.45 -5.72
CA LYS A 444 -12.36 -12.07 -4.44
C LYS A 444 -12.85 -13.51 -4.66
N ARG A 445 -12.15 -14.45 -4.06
CA ARG A 445 -12.48 -15.89 -4.12
C ARG A 445 -12.52 -16.56 -2.75
N ARG A 446 -12.08 -15.87 -1.71
CA ARG A 446 -11.92 -16.40 -0.35
C ARG A 446 -12.53 -15.43 0.65
N GLU A 447 -13.05 -15.96 1.74
CA GLU A 447 -13.58 -15.21 2.89
C GLU A 447 -13.19 -15.89 4.20
N LEU A 448 -13.14 -15.13 5.29
CA LEU A 448 -13.00 -15.68 6.64
C LEU A 448 -14.36 -16.13 7.16
N SER A 449 -14.44 -17.39 7.60
CA SER A 449 -15.56 -17.85 8.42
C SER A 449 -15.42 -17.33 9.86
N GLN A 450 -16.49 -17.46 10.65
CA GLN A 450 -16.40 -17.18 12.09
C GLN A 450 -15.34 -18.04 12.79
N ASP A 451 -15.17 -19.29 12.37
CA ASP A 451 -14.18 -20.20 12.96
C ASP A 451 -12.76 -19.76 12.62
N ASN A 452 -12.51 -19.32 11.38
CA ASN A 452 -11.21 -18.73 11.01
C ASN A 452 -10.91 -17.50 11.87
N ILE A 453 -11.89 -16.60 12.06
CA ILE A 453 -11.70 -15.39 12.89
C ILE A 453 -11.40 -15.78 14.35
N ARG A 454 -12.16 -16.73 14.93
CA ARG A 454 -11.91 -17.23 16.29
C ARG A 454 -10.50 -17.79 16.42
N GLN A 455 -10.07 -18.60 15.45
CA GLN A 455 -8.76 -19.25 15.46
C GLN A 455 -7.62 -18.23 15.41
N ILE A 456 -7.71 -17.24 14.51
CA ILE A 456 -6.70 -16.17 14.40
C ILE A 456 -6.66 -15.33 15.68
N LEU A 457 -7.83 -15.00 16.25
CA LEU A 457 -7.90 -14.26 17.52
C LEU A 457 -7.31 -15.06 18.68
N GLN A 458 -7.56 -16.37 18.73
CA GLN A 458 -6.98 -17.25 19.73
C GLN A 458 -5.46 -17.31 19.60
N TRP A 459 -4.93 -17.49 18.39
CA TRP A 459 -3.48 -17.44 18.16
C TRP A 459 -2.85 -16.14 18.63
N TYR A 460 -3.53 -15.02 18.36
CA TYR A 460 -3.10 -13.72 18.83
C TYR A 460 -3.14 -13.62 20.36
N ASP A 461 -4.25 -14.01 21.00
CA ASP A 461 -4.48 -13.92 22.45
C ASP A 461 -3.58 -14.84 23.27
N ASP A 462 -3.47 -16.11 22.87
CA ASP A 462 -2.72 -17.15 23.57
C ASP A 462 -1.22 -16.84 23.63
N PHE A 463 -0.71 -16.02 22.69
CA PHE A 463 0.68 -15.56 22.62
C PHE A 463 1.69 -16.70 22.80
N THR A 464 1.41 -17.85 22.19
CA THR A 464 2.19 -19.08 22.32
C THR A 464 2.61 -19.58 20.94
N GLU A 465 3.90 -19.88 20.78
CA GLU A 465 4.44 -20.35 19.50
C GLU A 465 3.84 -21.70 19.06
N ASN A 466 3.63 -21.82 17.75
CA ASN A 466 3.21 -23.04 17.07
C ASN A 466 3.63 -22.99 15.59
N ASP A 467 3.02 -23.80 14.73
CA ASP A 467 3.33 -23.82 13.30
C ASP A 467 2.88 -22.53 12.58
N HIS A 468 1.81 -21.90 13.05
CA HIS A 468 1.24 -20.65 12.52
C HIS A 468 1.68 -19.40 13.30
N VAL A 469 2.22 -19.56 14.51
CA VAL A 469 2.61 -18.45 15.39
C VAL A 469 4.09 -18.51 15.72
N LYS A 470 4.82 -17.42 15.44
CA LYS A 470 6.22 -17.23 15.86
C LYS A 470 6.33 -15.95 16.68
N ILE A 471 7.19 -15.93 17.69
CA ILE A 471 7.38 -14.78 18.58
C ILE A 471 8.86 -14.44 18.64
N PHE A 472 9.19 -13.22 18.24
CA PHE A 472 10.58 -12.75 18.14
C PHE A 472 10.83 -11.57 19.06
N ASP A 473 12.07 -11.47 19.56
CA ASP A 473 12.57 -10.20 20.08
C ASP A 473 12.63 -9.15 18.96
N LYS A 474 12.36 -7.89 19.29
CA LYS A 474 12.37 -6.79 18.30
C LYS A 474 13.74 -6.64 17.61
N GLU A 475 14.83 -7.01 18.30
CA GLU A 475 16.20 -6.97 17.80
C GLU A 475 16.46 -7.97 16.66
N GLU A 476 15.64 -9.03 16.55
CA GLU A 476 15.74 -10.04 15.49
C GLU A 476 15.64 -9.45 14.08
N PHE A 477 14.92 -8.33 13.96
CA PHE A 477 14.64 -7.64 12.71
C PHE A 477 15.62 -6.51 12.40
N LEU A 478 16.58 -6.26 13.29
CA LEU A 478 17.60 -5.24 13.12
C LEU A 478 18.86 -5.88 12.54
N TYR A 479 19.49 -5.19 11.58
CA TYR A 479 20.64 -5.75 10.87
C TYR A 479 21.68 -4.69 10.48
N ARG A 480 22.92 -5.14 10.29
CA ARG A 480 24.00 -4.38 9.65
C ARG A 480 24.28 -4.96 8.27
N GLU A 481 24.60 -4.07 7.35
CA GLU A 481 25.05 -4.43 6.01
C GLU A 481 26.57 -4.29 5.94
N TYR A 482 27.24 -5.36 5.52
CA TYR A 482 28.68 -5.42 5.38
C TYR A 482 29.02 -5.49 3.90
N THR A 483 29.91 -4.60 3.43
CA THR A 483 30.47 -4.75 2.09
C THR A 483 31.50 -5.87 2.12
N VAL A 484 31.40 -6.83 1.22
CA VAL A 484 32.33 -7.96 1.09
C VAL A 484 33.08 -7.84 -0.22
N MET A 485 34.40 -8.00 -0.18
CA MET A 485 35.22 -7.95 -1.39
C MET A 485 36.36 -8.98 -1.31
N GLN A 486 36.87 -9.35 -2.48
CA GLN A 486 38.01 -10.24 -2.62
C GLN A 486 39.29 -9.44 -2.92
N PRO A 487 40.48 -9.94 -2.55
CA PRO A 487 41.74 -9.34 -2.93
C PRO A 487 41.83 -9.11 -4.44
N LEU A 488 42.46 -8.01 -4.84
CA LEU A 488 42.78 -7.75 -6.24
C LEU A 488 43.83 -8.76 -6.68
N GLN A 489 43.34 -9.84 -7.30
CA GLN A 489 44.11 -11.00 -7.69
C GLN A 489 43.62 -11.43 -9.09
N ARG A 490 44.11 -10.71 -10.11
CA ARG A 490 43.65 -10.86 -11.49
C ARG A 490 44.80 -11.19 -12.42
N ARG A 491 44.55 -12.08 -13.38
CA ARG A 491 45.46 -12.39 -14.48
C ARG A 491 45.02 -11.65 -15.73
N GLY A 492 45.95 -10.89 -16.31
CA GLY A 492 45.73 -10.17 -17.57
C GLY A 492 45.99 -11.04 -18.79
N TYR A 493 45.22 -10.80 -19.85
CA TYR A 493 45.42 -11.42 -21.16
C TYR A 493 45.22 -10.41 -22.28
N ILE A 494 46.05 -10.50 -23.32
CA ILE A 494 45.90 -9.69 -24.53
C ILE A 494 45.57 -10.63 -25.68
N THR A 495 44.28 -10.91 -25.83
CA THR A 495 43.75 -11.76 -26.90
C THR A 495 42.69 -10.99 -27.68
N LYS A 496 42.28 -11.52 -28.83
CA LYS A 496 41.15 -10.95 -29.57
C LYS A 496 39.88 -10.87 -28.72
N GLU A 497 39.66 -11.85 -27.85
CA GLU A 497 38.50 -11.89 -26.95
C GLU A 497 38.57 -10.80 -25.88
N THR A 498 39.70 -10.62 -25.21
CA THR A 498 39.81 -9.57 -24.17
C THR A 498 39.75 -8.17 -24.76
N ILE A 499 40.29 -7.97 -25.97
CA ILE A 499 40.14 -6.71 -26.72
C ILE A 499 38.66 -6.45 -27.07
N GLU A 500 37.90 -7.50 -27.40
CA GLU A 500 36.45 -7.37 -27.62
C GLU A 500 35.74 -6.93 -26.33
N LYS A 501 36.06 -7.55 -25.18
CA LYS A 501 35.54 -7.13 -23.86
C LYS A 501 35.89 -5.68 -23.54
N ALA A 502 37.06 -5.21 -23.95
CA ALA A 502 37.50 -3.83 -23.74
C ALA A 502 36.61 -2.80 -24.47
N LYS A 503 35.97 -3.16 -25.59
CA LYS A 503 35.04 -2.26 -26.32
C LYS A 503 33.84 -1.86 -25.47
N SER A 504 33.40 -2.74 -24.57
CA SER A 504 32.29 -2.47 -23.65
C SER A 504 32.67 -1.56 -22.47
N VAL A 505 33.95 -1.20 -22.31
CA VAL A 505 34.38 -0.28 -21.25
C VAL A 505 33.72 1.09 -21.47
N PRO A 506 33.06 1.70 -20.45
CA PRO A 506 32.20 2.87 -20.65
C PRO A 506 32.83 4.05 -21.38
N PHE A 507 34.12 4.34 -21.17
CA PHE A 507 34.76 5.44 -21.89
C PHE A 507 35.03 5.08 -23.36
N LEU A 508 35.35 3.82 -23.67
CA LEU A 508 35.66 3.36 -25.02
C LEU A 508 34.37 3.21 -25.84
N ALA A 509 33.29 2.70 -25.23
CA ALA A 509 31.96 2.65 -25.83
C ALA A 509 31.40 4.06 -26.12
N LYS A 510 31.63 5.03 -25.24
CA LYS A 510 31.20 6.43 -25.44
C LYS A 510 31.98 7.19 -26.51
N LEU A 511 33.18 6.74 -26.87
CA LEU A 511 33.97 7.40 -27.92
C LEU A 511 33.28 7.29 -29.29
N PHE A 512 32.54 6.21 -29.54
CA PHE A 512 31.81 6.04 -30.80
C PHE A 512 30.60 5.12 -30.61
N ASP A 513 29.41 5.68 -30.81
CA ASP A 513 28.13 4.97 -30.85
C ASP A 513 27.68 4.93 -32.31
N GLU A 514 27.73 3.75 -32.92
CA GLU A 514 27.44 3.58 -34.34
C GLU A 514 26.01 3.96 -34.70
N TYR A 515 25.03 3.65 -33.83
CA TYR A 515 23.63 3.96 -34.08
C TYR A 515 23.40 5.48 -34.08
N GLN A 516 23.88 6.18 -33.05
CA GLN A 516 23.76 7.64 -32.98
C GLN A 516 24.54 8.34 -34.09
N TYR A 517 25.66 7.76 -34.53
CA TYR A 517 26.43 8.30 -35.66
C TYR A 517 25.66 8.19 -36.98
N GLN A 518 25.05 7.03 -37.27
CA GLN A 518 24.23 6.87 -38.48
C GLN A 518 22.98 7.76 -38.46
N GLU A 519 22.31 7.89 -37.32
CA GLU A 519 21.16 8.78 -37.15
C GLU A 519 21.54 10.24 -37.47
N LEU A 520 22.72 10.69 -37.06
CA LEU A 520 23.24 12.02 -37.38
C LEU A 520 23.60 12.18 -38.86
N LEU A 521 24.08 11.14 -39.54
CA LEU A 521 24.38 11.18 -40.98
C LEU A 521 23.12 11.27 -41.83
N GLU A 522 22.03 10.61 -41.40
CA GLU A 522 20.74 10.61 -42.10
C GLU A 522 19.89 11.86 -41.81
N MET A 523 20.25 12.64 -40.80
CA MET A 523 19.54 13.86 -40.42
C MET A 523 19.86 15.03 -41.37
N GLU A 524 18.85 15.55 -42.07
CA GLU A 524 18.93 16.82 -42.79
C GLU A 524 17.66 17.69 -42.61
N PRO A 525 17.78 18.99 -42.26
CA PRO A 525 19.01 19.71 -41.92
C PRO A 525 19.48 19.46 -40.47
N ARG A 526 20.80 19.40 -40.26
CA ARG A 526 21.41 19.31 -38.92
C ARG A 526 21.53 20.67 -38.24
N SER A 527 21.37 20.70 -36.92
CA SER A 527 21.69 21.91 -36.13
C SER A 527 23.20 22.03 -35.90
N ALA A 528 23.68 23.21 -35.50
CA ALA A 528 25.09 23.39 -35.13
C ALA A 528 25.56 22.50 -33.96
N LYS A 529 24.63 22.10 -33.08
CA LYS A 529 24.89 21.16 -31.98
C LYS A 529 25.10 19.74 -32.51
N ASP A 530 24.30 19.34 -33.49
CA ASP A 530 24.36 18.01 -34.11
C ASP A 530 25.60 17.87 -35.01
N GLU A 531 25.96 18.94 -35.70
CA GLU A 531 27.20 19.02 -36.49
C GLU A 531 28.45 18.86 -35.61
N LYS A 532 28.47 19.54 -34.46
CA LYS A 532 29.53 19.38 -33.47
C LYS A 532 29.58 17.96 -32.91
N LYS A 533 28.41 17.37 -32.61
CA LYS A 533 28.32 15.99 -32.09
C LYS A 533 28.82 14.96 -33.11
N LEU A 534 28.56 15.17 -34.40
CA LEU A 534 29.11 14.34 -35.48
C LEU A 534 30.65 14.43 -35.53
N GLN A 535 31.21 15.64 -35.49
CA GLN A 535 32.67 15.85 -35.45
C GLN A 535 33.31 15.19 -34.23
N ASP A 536 32.66 15.28 -33.07
CA ASP A 536 33.10 14.61 -31.84
C ASP A 536 33.08 13.08 -32.00
N PHE A 537 32.09 12.50 -32.70
CA PHE A 537 32.05 11.07 -33.00
C PHE A 537 33.11 10.63 -34.02
N GLU A 538 33.41 11.43 -35.04
CA GLU A 538 34.48 11.11 -36.00
C GLU A 538 35.86 11.10 -35.32
N ALA A 539 36.14 12.12 -34.49
CA ALA A 539 37.34 12.17 -33.68
C ALA A 539 37.39 11.04 -32.65
N GLY A 540 36.24 10.72 -32.05
CA GLY A 540 36.07 9.63 -31.11
C GLY A 540 36.29 8.25 -31.73
N LYS A 541 35.77 8.02 -32.94
CA LYS A 541 35.98 6.80 -33.74
C LYS A 541 37.46 6.60 -34.04
N ALA A 542 38.13 7.63 -34.57
CA ALA A 542 39.57 7.56 -34.86
C ALA A 542 40.39 7.23 -33.59
N LYS A 543 40.00 7.81 -32.45
CA LYS A 543 40.63 7.51 -31.16
C LYS A 543 40.34 6.09 -30.67
N GLN A 544 39.10 5.60 -30.83
CA GLN A 544 38.70 4.24 -30.46
C GLN A 544 39.47 3.21 -31.29
N GLU A 545 39.54 3.40 -32.61
CA GLU A 545 40.31 2.54 -33.52
C GLU A 545 41.80 2.55 -33.18
N ALA A 546 42.38 3.72 -32.88
CA ALA A 546 43.78 3.81 -32.46
C ALA A 546 44.05 3.00 -31.19
N ILE A 547 43.16 3.08 -30.18
CA ILE A 547 43.27 2.30 -28.94
C ILE A 547 43.18 0.80 -29.24
N LEU A 548 42.17 0.37 -30.00
CA LEU A 548 41.97 -1.05 -30.32
C LEU A 548 43.12 -1.63 -31.16
N ASN A 549 43.66 -0.85 -32.10
CA ASN A 549 44.83 -1.24 -32.90
C ASN A 549 46.09 -1.35 -32.05
N ALA A 550 46.32 -0.40 -31.14
CA ALA A 550 47.45 -0.44 -30.21
C ALA A 550 47.38 -1.67 -29.28
N LEU A 551 46.19 -1.98 -28.75
CA LEU A 551 45.96 -3.20 -27.97
C LEU A 551 46.14 -4.47 -28.83
N GLY A 552 45.67 -4.45 -30.08
CA GLY A 552 45.82 -5.55 -31.05
C GLY A 552 47.28 -5.84 -31.41
N GLY A 553 48.14 -4.82 -31.43
CA GLY A 553 49.58 -4.98 -31.60
C GLY A 553 50.27 -5.69 -30.43
N GLY A 554 49.63 -5.77 -29.27
CA GLY A 554 50.11 -6.46 -28.07
C GLY A 554 49.61 -7.89 -27.90
N ILE A 555 48.90 -8.47 -28.89
CA ILE A 555 48.36 -9.83 -28.80
C ILE A 555 49.50 -10.84 -28.58
N THR A 556 49.36 -11.65 -27.54
CA THR A 556 50.34 -12.66 -27.15
C THR A 556 49.65 -13.89 -26.55
N GLU A 557 50.34 -15.03 -26.54
CA GLU A 557 49.93 -16.23 -25.79
C GLU A 557 50.30 -16.13 -24.30
N ASP A 558 51.18 -15.20 -23.95
CA ASP A 558 51.58 -14.96 -22.57
C ASP A 558 50.42 -14.42 -21.73
N SER A 559 50.43 -14.78 -20.44
CA SER A 559 49.53 -14.20 -19.45
C SER A 559 50.29 -13.40 -18.41
N PHE A 560 49.62 -12.42 -17.81
CA PHE A 560 50.23 -11.51 -16.85
C PHE A 560 49.69 -11.81 -15.44
N PRO A 561 50.41 -12.59 -14.61
CA PRO A 561 49.94 -13.02 -13.28
C PRO A 561 49.91 -11.90 -12.23
N ASN A 562 50.29 -10.68 -12.57
CA ASN A 562 50.28 -9.53 -11.68
C ASN A 562 49.52 -8.38 -12.33
N PHE A 563 48.43 -7.93 -11.70
CA PHE A 563 47.54 -6.93 -12.28
C PHE A 563 48.20 -5.55 -12.46
N GLU A 564 49.05 -5.10 -11.55
CA GLU A 564 49.75 -3.81 -11.69
C GLU A 564 50.75 -3.84 -12.86
N SER A 565 51.45 -4.96 -13.02
CA SER A 565 52.34 -5.19 -14.15
C SER A 565 51.56 -5.21 -15.47
N PHE A 566 50.38 -5.83 -15.47
CA PHE A 566 49.48 -5.82 -16.63
C PHE A 566 48.97 -4.41 -16.98
N VAL A 567 48.58 -3.61 -15.98
CA VAL A 567 48.22 -2.19 -16.19
C VAL A 567 49.36 -1.42 -16.84
N GLN A 568 50.61 -1.70 -16.43
CA GLN A 568 51.79 -1.07 -17.03
C GLN A 568 51.99 -1.52 -18.49
N VAL A 569 51.78 -2.80 -18.82
CA VAL A 569 51.80 -3.29 -20.21
C VAL A 569 50.75 -2.58 -21.07
N ILE A 570 49.51 -2.45 -20.59
CA ILE A 570 48.45 -1.72 -21.31
C ILE A 570 48.82 -0.24 -21.49
N LYS A 571 49.42 0.38 -20.47
CA LYS A 571 49.90 1.77 -20.54
C LYS A 571 51.00 1.94 -21.59
N ASP A 572 51.93 1.00 -21.68
CA ASP A 572 53.05 1.07 -22.63
C ASP A 572 52.56 0.86 -24.07
N LEU A 573 51.61 -0.06 -24.30
CA LEU A 573 50.94 -0.23 -25.59
C LEU A 573 50.21 1.04 -26.04
N LEU A 574 49.64 1.79 -25.08
CA LEU A 574 48.89 3.02 -25.35
C LEU A 574 49.76 4.29 -25.25
N GLY A 575 51.08 4.18 -25.14
CA GLY A 575 51.97 5.31 -24.82
C GLY A 575 51.84 6.54 -25.74
N ASP A 576 51.54 6.29 -27.03
CA ASP A 576 51.36 7.35 -28.04
C ASP A 576 49.92 7.92 -28.08
N ILE A 577 49.00 7.35 -27.28
CA ILE A 577 47.58 7.71 -27.27
C ILE A 577 47.22 8.31 -25.93
N LYS A 578 46.62 9.51 -25.95
CA LYS A 578 46.19 10.19 -24.72
C LYS A 578 45.00 9.48 -24.05
N VAL A 579 45.31 8.58 -23.12
CA VAL A 579 44.35 7.86 -22.25
C VAL A 579 44.69 8.16 -20.78
N THR A 580 43.66 8.42 -19.96
CA THR A 580 43.86 8.72 -18.54
C THR A 580 44.25 7.45 -17.77
N PRO A 581 44.96 7.55 -16.63
CA PRO A 581 45.29 6.38 -15.80
C PRO A 581 44.06 5.58 -15.36
N ALA A 582 42.94 6.25 -15.06
CA ALA A 582 41.68 5.59 -14.71
C ALA A 582 41.12 4.76 -15.87
N ASN A 583 41.20 5.27 -17.10
CA ASN A 583 40.74 4.55 -18.29
C ASN A 583 41.66 3.38 -18.65
N ILE A 584 42.98 3.53 -18.47
CA ILE A 584 43.93 2.42 -18.61
C ILE A 584 43.60 1.31 -17.61
N ASN A 585 43.35 1.66 -16.35
CA ASN A 585 42.95 0.68 -15.33
C ASN A 585 41.62 -0.01 -15.67
N ALA A 586 40.65 0.73 -16.24
CA ALA A 586 39.38 0.16 -16.67
C ALA A 586 39.55 -0.83 -17.85
N LEU A 587 40.44 -0.53 -18.81
CA LEU A 587 40.81 -1.47 -19.87
C LEU A 587 41.47 -2.72 -19.28
N ALA A 588 42.45 -2.56 -18.40
CA ALA A 588 43.11 -3.69 -17.75
C ALA A 588 42.13 -4.56 -16.96
N LEU A 589 41.15 -3.97 -16.25
CA LEU A 589 40.09 -4.72 -15.56
C LEU A 589 39.23 -5.54 -16.53
N ALA A 590 38.81 -4.95 -17.66
CA ALA A 590 38.03 -5.64 -18.68
C ALA A 590 38.82 -6.74 -19.41
N MET A 591 40.15 -6.58 -19.51
CA MET A 591 41.06 -7.50 -20.17
C MET A 591 41.75 -8.49 -19.22
N SER A 592 41.25 -8.60 -17.99
CA SER A 592 41.75 -9.55 -16.99
C SER A 592 40.59 -10.30 -16.35
N GLU A 593 40.89 -11.43 -15.73
CA GLU A 593 39.93 -12.21 -14.95
C GLU A 593 40.49 -12.51 -13.57
N MET A 594 39.61 -12.82 -12.62
CA MET A 594 40.02 -13.21 -11.28
C MET A 594 40.67 -14.59 -11.31
N ASP A 595 41.86 -14.71 -10.73
CA ASP A 595 42.64 -15.94 -10.70
C ASP A 595 43.33 -16.07 -9.34
N LYS A 596 42.95 -17.10 -8.57
CA LYS A 596 43.49 -17.35 -7.22
C LYS A 596 44.97 -17.78 -7.21
N THR A 597 45.56 -18.02 -8.37
CA THR A 597 47.00 -18.27 -8.54
C THR A 597 47.78 -17.01 -8.93
N ALA A 598 47.10 -15.92 -9.30
CA ALA A 598 47.73 -14.64 -9.59
C ALA A 598 48.28 -13.97 -8.32
N GLU A 599 49.15 -12.97 -8.47
CA GLU A 599 49.73 -12.27 -7.35
C GLU A 599 48.71 -11.33 -6.67
N VAL A 600 48.62 -11.42 -5.34
CA VAL A 600 47.81 -10.49 -4.54
C VAL A 600 48.49 -9.12 -4.52
N ILE A 601 47.77 -8.09 -4.95
CA ILE A 601 48.30 -6.73 -4.95
C ILE A 601 48.36 -6.18 -3.52
N ARG A 602 49.57 -5.75 -3.12
CA ARG A 602 49.85 -5.21 -1.78
C ARG A 602 50.31 -3.76 -1.87
N THR A 603 49.97 -2.97 -0.85
CA THR A 603 50.32 -1.55 -0.78
C THR A 603 50.80 -1.13 0.60
N LYS A 604 51.64 -0.09 0.66
CA LYS A 604 52.06 0.58 1.91
C LYS A 604 51.10 1.71 2.33
N LYS A 605 50.06 1.96 1.53
CA LYS A 605 49.02 2.93 1.89
C LYS A 605 48.32 2.46 3.17
N LYS A 606 47.82 3.42 3.94
CA LYS A 606 46.97 3.12 5.09
C LYS A 606 45.71 2.41 4.63
N ASP A 607 45.16 1.58 5.50
CA ASP A 607 43.87 0.95 5.29
C ASP A 607 42.82 2.00 4.97
N LYS A 608 41.99 1.66 3.98
CA LYS A 608 40.94 2.52 3.45
C LYS A 608 39.71 1.65 3.19
N PRO A 609 38.55 1.99 3.78
CA PRO A 609 37.33 1.20 3.60
C PRO A 609 37.02 0.92 2.14
N ASN A 610 36.61 -0.33 1.85
CA ASN A 610 36.26 -0.80 0.51
C ASN A 610 37.38 -0.67 -0.54
N GLU A 611 38.65 -0.60 -0.11
CA GLU A 611 39.81 -0.49 -1.00
C GLU A 611 41.03 -1.24 -0.48
N VAL A 612 41.44 -1.00 0.77
CA VAL A 612 42.68 -1.55 1.35
C VAL A 612 42.43 -1.99 2.78
N ALA A 613 42.81 -3.22 3.10
CA ALA A 613 42.83 -3.74 4.48
C ALA A 613 44.05 -4.63 4.70
N GLY A 614 44.78 -4.42 5.80
CA GLY A 614 46.00 -5.19 6.11
C GLY A 614 47.08 -5.08 5.04
N GLY A 615 47.14 -3.94 4.33
CA GLY A 615 48.05 -3.72 3.20
C GLY A 615 47.73 -4.54 1.93
N ILE A 616 46.57 -5.17 1.84
CA ILE A 616 46.05 -5.83 0.63
C ILE A 616 45.08 -4.87 -0.08
N VAL A 617 45.18 -4.77 -1.41
CA VAL A 617 44.22 -4.03 -2.24
C VAL A 617 43.10 -4.98 -2.67
N TYR A 618 41.84 -4.52 -2.64
CA TYR A 618 40.67 -5.34 -2.95
C TYR A 618 40.02 -4.97 -4.30
N ASP A 619 39.44 -5.98 -4.96
CA ASP A 619 38.83 -5.87 -6.28
C ASP A 619 37.41 -5.30 -6.20
N LYS A 620 37.23 -4.07 -6.68
CA LYS A 620 35.94 -3.39 -6.76
C LYS A 620 34.91 -4.09 -7.65
N THR A 621 35.36 -4.94 -8.57
CA THR A 621 34.47 -5.75 -9.42
C THR A 621 33.90 -6.97 -8.70
N ALA A 622 34.50 -7.37 -7.58
CA ALA A 622 34.06 -8.47 -6.73
C ALA A 622 33.24 -7.99 -5.52
N LYS A 623 32.75 -6.75 -5.57
CA LYS A 623 32.00 -6.14 -4.46
C LYS A 623 30.64 -6.81 -4.33
N ASP A 624 30.37 -7.33 -3.15
CA ASP A 624 29.08 -7.86 -2.72
C ASP A 624 28.67 -7.25 -1.37
N SER A 625 27.50 -7.63 -0.85
CA SER A 625 27.01 -7.21 0.45
C SER A 625 26.35 -8.36 1.22
N GLU A 626 26.66 -8.44 2.51
CA GLU A 626 26.05 -9.39 3.44
C GLU A 626 25.20 -8.65 4.48
N ILE A 627 24.05 -9.21 4.80
CA ILE A 627 23.14 -8.70 5.83
C ILE A 627 23.27 -9.60 7.06
N VAL A 628 23.78 -9.03 8.15
CA VAL A 628 24.00 -9.75 9.40
C VAL A 628 23.12 -9.14 10.50
N LYS A 629 22.36 -9.98 11.19
CA LYS A 629 21.48 -9.54 12.29
C LYS A 629 22.28 -8.93 13.43
N LEU A 630 21.70 -7.99 14.17
CA LEU A 630 22.37 -7.41 15.34
C LEU A 630 22.57 -8.41 16.48
N THR A 631 21.77 -9.47 16.51
CA THR A 631 21.84 -10.56 17.49
C THR A 631 22.92 -11.59 17.16
N GLU A 632 23.53 -11.52 15.97
CA GLU A 632 24.55 -12.44 15.50
C GLU A 632 25.93 -11.77 15.50
N ASP A 633 26.94 -12.53 15.90
CA ASP A 633 28.34 -12.11 15.81
C ASP A 633 28.81 -12.16 14.35
N VAL A 634 29.49 -11.10 13.91
CA VAL A 634 29.84 -10.96 12.48
C VAL A 634 30.94 -11.96 12.09
N GLU A 635 31.90 -12.22 12.97
CA GLU A 635 32.96 -13.19 12.71
C GLU A 635 32.39 -14.60 12.56
N ASP A 636 31.44 -14.99 13.42
CA ASP A 636 30.75 -16.28 13.35
C ASP A 636 29.91 -16.41 12.07
N TYR A 637 29.16 -15.36 11.67
CA TYR A 637 28.40 -15.35 10.43
C TYR A 637 29.32 -15.58 9.22
N PHE A 638 30.40 -14.82 9.11
CA PHE A 638 31.32 -14.91 7.99
C PHE A 638 32.05 -16.26 7.94
N ALA A 639 32.41 -16.84 9.08
CA ALA A 639 33.00 -18.17 9.17
C ALA A 639 32.06 -19.27 8.65
N ARG A 640 30.75 -19.10 8.84
CA ARG A 640 29.73 -20.07 8.44
C ARG A 640 29.26 -19.89 6.99
N GLU A 641 28.98 -18.66 6.58
CA GLU A 641 28.27 -18.38 5.31
C GLU A 641 29.19 -17.85 4.19
N VAL A 642 30.29 -17.17 4.51
CA VAL A 642 31.12 -16.48 3.50
C VAL A 642 32.43 -17.21 3.23
N TYR A 643 33.24 -17.44 4.26
CA TYR A 643 34.59 -18.00 4.11
C TYR A 643 34.65 -19.43 3.54
N PRO A 644 33.64 -20.32 3.69
CA PRO A 644 33.64 -21.60 2.99
C PRO A 644 33.57 -21.49 1.47
N HIS A 645 32.98 -20.41 0.96
CA HIS A 645 32.84 -20.14 -0.47
C HIS A 645 33.91 -19.17 -0.99
N VAL A 646 34.30 -18.20 -0.16
CA VAL A 646 35.28 -17.16 -0.51
C VAL A 646 36.29 -16.96 0.64
N PRO A 647 37.27 -17.86 0.80
CA PRO A 647 38.13 -17.92 1.99
C PRO A 647 39.03 -16.70 2.23
N ASP A 648 39.32 -15.94 1.17
CA ASP A 648 40.19 -14.76 1.20
C ASP A 648 39.40 -13.44 1.19
N ALA A 649 38.07 -13.51 1.31
CA ALA A 649 37.22 -12.32 1.40
C ALA A 649 37.55 -11.47 2.64
N HIS A 650 37.27 -10.19 2.53
CA HIS A 650 37.27 -9.27 3.65
C HIS A 650 36.00 -8.45 3.64
N TYR A 651 35.53 -8.09 4.84
CA TYR A 651 34.33 -7.29 5.03
C TYR A 651 34.65 -5.92 5.63
N TRP A 652 33.84 -4.93 5.26
CA TRP A 652 33.83 -3.61 5.88
C TRP A 652 32.43 -3.28 6.35
N PHE A 653 32.35 -2.70 7.54
CA PHE A 653 31.14 -2.04 8.03
C PHE A 653 31.22 -0.54 7.75
N ASP A 654 30.14 0.02 7.23
CA ASP A 654 29.99 1.45 7.02
C ASP A 654 29.28 2.08 8.22
N GLU A 655 30.07 2.63 9.15
CA GLU A 655 29.53 3.25 10.37
C GLU A 655 28.57 4.42 10.07
N GLU A 656 28.74 5.12 8.95
CA GLU A 656 27.86 6.23 8.56
C GLU A 656 26.48 5.72 8.13
N LYS A 657 26.42 4.55 7.47
CA LYS A 657 25.14 3.89 7.16
C LYS A 657 24.45 3.35 8.41
N GLY A 658 25.21 2.98 9.44
CA GLY A 658 24.66 2.42 10.67
C GLY A 658 23.97 1.07 10.45
N TYR A 659 22.79 0.91 11.04
CA TYR A 659 21.99 -0.31 10.92
C TYR A 659 20.56 0.00 10.47
N GLY A 660 19.91 -1.02 9.92
CA GLY A 660 18.59 -0.98 9.34
C GLY A 660 17.64 -1.96 9.98
N ALA A 661 16.45 -2.06 9.41
CA ALA A 661 15.46 -3.05 9.81
C ALA A 661 14.76 -3.68 8.61
N GLU A 662 14.52 -4.99 8.70
CA GLU A 662 13.76 -5.79 7.74
C GLU A 662 12.89 -6.77 8.53
N ILE A 663 11.63 -6.95 8.12
CA ILE A 663 10.68 -7.87 8.74
C ILE A 663 10.36 -8.96 7.70
N PRO A 664 11.27 -9.94 7.45
CA PRO A 664 11.11 -10.91 6.37
C PRO A 664 10.10 -12.01 6.75
N PHE A 665 8.83 -11.65 6.92
CA PHE A 665 7.75 -12.49 7.45
C PHE A 665 7.73 -13.89 6.83
N THR A 666 7.69 -13.98 5.50
CA THR A 666 7.59 -15.24 4.76
C THR A 666 8.79 -16.17 4.98
N ARG A 667 9.96 -15.63 5.32
CA ARG A 667 11.17 -16.43 5.58
C ARG A 667 11.02 -17.31 6.82
N TYR A 668 10.25 -16.86 7.81
CA TYR A 668 10.10 -17.57 9.09
C TYR A 668 9.08 -18.71 9.07
N PHE A 669 8.18 -18.73 8.07
CA PHE A 669 7.21 -19.80 7.85
C PHE A 669 7.56 -20.66 6.63
N TYR A 670 8.69 -20.37 5.96
CA TYR A 670 9.13 -21.15 4.82
C TYR A 670 9.63 -22.53 5.28
N HIS A 671 8.94 -23.57 4.84
CA HIS A 671 9.41 -24.95 4.95
C HIS A 671 10.07 -25.35 3.63
N TYR A 672 11.38 -25.62 3.67
CA TYR A 672 12.10 -26.12 2.50
C TYR A 672 11.48 -27.44 2.03
N GLN A 673 10.92 -27.43 0.82
CA GLN A 673 10.54 -28.64 0.12
C GLN A 673 11.64 -28.94 -0.88
N ALA A 674 12.37 -30.03 -0.63
CA ALA A 674 13.37 -30.50 -1.58
C ALA A 674 12.68 -30.72 -2.94
N PRO A 675 13.22 -30.17 -4.04
CA PRO A 675 12.67 -30.47 -5.35
C PRO A 675 12.67 -31.98 -5.56
N GLU A 676 11.58 -32.51 -6.09
CA GLU A 676 11.49 -33.93 -6.38
C GLU A 676 12.65 -34.34 -7.31
N SER A 677 13.26 -35.49 -7.02
CA SER A 677 14.39 -35.98 -7.81
C SER A 677 13.98 -36.10 -9.28
N ALA A 678 14.86 -35.69 -10.19
CA ALA A 678 14.61 -35.78 -11.64
C ALA A 678 14.21 -37.19 -12.09
N GLU A 679 14.75 -38.23 -11.45
CA GLU A 679 14.39 -39.64 -11.73
C GLU A 679 12.93 -39.96 -11.41
N LYS A 680 12.38 -39.43 -10.31
CA LYS A 680 10.98 -39.61 -9.92
C LYS A 680 10.04 -38.89 -10.88
N LEU A 681 10.33 -37.63 -11.20
CA LEU A 681 9.56 -36.84 -12.18
C LEU A 681 9.55 -37.50 -13.57
N LEU A 682 10.68 -38.09 -13.97
CA LEU A 682 10.78 -38.84 -15.22
C LEU A 682 9.92 -40.11 -15.21
N SER A 683 9.88 -40.83 -14.08
CA SER A 683 9.00 -42.01 -13.92
C SER A 683 7.53 -41.61 -14.00
N GLU A 684 7.11 -40.58 -13.27
CA GLU A 684 5.71 -40.10 -13.29
C GLU A 684 5.31 -39.59 -14.68
N PHE A 685 6.23 -38.96 -15.41
CA PHE A 685 5.99 -38.57 -16.81
C PHE A 685 5.71 -39.77 -17.71
N TYR A 686 6.49 -40.85 -17.58
CA TYR A 686 6.26 -42.07 -18.36
C TYR A 686 4.96 -42.79 -17.97
N ASP A 687 4.60 -42.78 -16.69
CA ASP A 687 3.34 -43.36 -16.22
C ASP A 687 2.13 -42.57 -16.77
N LEU A 688 2.20 -41.23 -16.76
CA LEU A 688 1.20 -40.37 -17.38
C LEU A 688 1.13 -40.55 -18.92
N GLU A 689 2.27 -40.72 -19.58
CA GLU A 689 2.31 -41.00 -21.02
C GLU A 689 1.62 -42.34 -21.34
N ALA A 690 1.83 -43.37 -20.51
CA ALA A 690 1.19 -44.67 -20.65
C ALA A 690 -0.33 -44.61 -20.40
N GLU A 691 -0.78 -43.88 -19.38
CA GLU A 691 -2.21 -43.62 -19.16
C GLU A 691 -2.84 -42.89 -20.34
N LEU A 692 -2.16 -41.85 -20.87
CA LEU A 692 -2.65 -41.07 -22.00
C LEU A 692 -2.74 -41.90 -23.29
N GLN A 693 -1.77 -42.79 -23.53
CA GLN A 693 -1.82 -43.74 -24.66
C GLN A 693 -2.99 -44.71 -24.53
N THR A 694 -3.24 -45.23 -23.33
CA THR A 694 -4.38 -46.12 -23.05
C THR A 694 -5.70 -45.40 -23.33
N LEU A 695 -5.84 -44.18 -22.86
CA LEU A 695 -7.03 -43.34 -23.06
C LEU A 695 -7.26 -43.00 -24.56
N LEU A 696 -6.18 -42.79 -25.32
CA LEU A 696 -6.22 -42.56 -26.76
C LEU A 696 -6.57 -43.83 -27.55
N GLU A 697 -6.20 -45.02 -27.07
CA GLU A 697 -6.60 -46.29 -27.68
C GLU A 697 -8.08 -46.59 -27.41
N GLU A 698 -8.57 -46.33 -26.20
CA GLU A 698 -9.99 -46.44 -25.87
C GLU A 698 -10.85 -45.51 -26.74
N LEU A 699 -10.41 -44.27 -26.95
CA LEU A 699 -11.06 -43.30 -27.85
C LEU A 699 -11.03 -43.66 -29.35
N LYS A 700 -10.18 -44.59 -29.77
CA LYS A 700 -10.15 -45.12 -31.16
C LYS A 700 -11.08 -46.32 -31.35
N HIS A 701 -11.59 -46.88 -30.27
CA HIS A 701 -12.46 -48.05 -30.26
C HIS A 701 -13.94 -47.76 -29.96
N ASP A 702 -14.27 -46.50 -29.65
CA ASP A 702 -15.59 -45.88 -29.81
C ASP A 702 -15.72 -45.20 -31.18
#